data_AF-A0A3N3DSQ9-F1
#
_entry.id   AF-A0A3N3DSQ9-F1
#
_cell.length_a   1.000
_cell.length_b   1.000
_cell.length_c   1.000
_cell.angle_alpha   90.00
_cell.angle_beta   90.00
_cell.angle_gamma   90.00
#
_symmetry.space_group_name_H-M   'P 1'
#
loop_
_entity.id
_entity.type
_entity.pdbx_description
1 polymer ?
#
loop_
_entity_poly.entity_id
_entity_poly.type
_entity_poly.pdbx_seq_one_letter_code
_entity_poly.pdbx_strand_id
1 'polypeptide(L)'
;MKSKPVIVNGIKFKSASDAARHYEIPCNIVTQNIATSGVSAEQAINEYLARRVTFKGKRFRSLNEVGRYVDIPANILRARMVKGKLSLEQAVQKVKSEVPETFTAFDRTYSSVAQLASAMGVSSAALGNRIRKMGQSPEDALKAISKNKVTVFGVEYPSKSAAARKYGIRIGTVFSRMAKGMDLESALVTPLYDDRALQFECVGKQFVVYRITNRINEKVYVGCTSELDKRTKSHFEDLAKTKNRPLYVDMRKFGVDNFDLEVLQSYKTRKLMLEGEIEWIAKLNSMVPYGYNLTQGGEAGAMRTAVTINGKYFPSARIACDEYGLSFESTQAFKREKNLTWKNAIETKLAAWIWVNGKPFRSVHAFCKHFKIAKETLKKYLDEGFNYEQISKMSKTYRVIHWKGQDFTSIAKACRAADINESNVRGRIRDKGCSPLEAIEYFSKKKEQLKGYVVFGVHYATIKELLKAFDLSFETYSRRRKNGMSIEEAVTQPNRIVSVNIDGKNYSSIANACRKFGISETDVYSQKKRGLSIEQAIKVTQLRANQPPKVIEFRGKTYPTKTALAKQYGRTLRSLNEGLAKGLSLEGVLLKHRRVSVVEVDGKKYPNKAAAYDAYNIPRNKHYILNATVRKGGTVEDAIKAYIKKK
;
A
#
# COMPACT_ATOMS: atom_id res chain seq x y z
N MET A 1 -38.07 -3.15 11.18
CA MET A 1 -37.78 -4.08 10.05
C MET A 1 -37.82 -5.51 10.56
N LYS A 2 -38.68 -6.38 10.00
CA LYS A 2 -38.69 -7.81 10.38
C LYS A 2 -37.33 -8.44 10.00
N SER A 3 -36.65 -9.06 10.95
CA SER A 3 -35.36 -9.72 10.72
C SER A 3 -35.53 -10.87 9.73
N LYS A 4 -34.68 -10.94 8.70
CA LYS A 4 -34.73 -12.04 7.74
C LYS A 4 -34.30 -13.35 8.44
N PRO A 5 -35.03 -14.46 8.26
CA PRO A 5 -34.64 -15.76 8.81
C PRO A 5 -33.32 -16.22 8.18
N VAL A 6 -32.49 -16.88 8.97
CA VAL A 6 -31.17 -17.40 8.56
C VAL A 6 -31.08 -18.89 8.83
N ILE A 7 -30.35 -19.62 7.99
CA ILE A 7 -30.03 -21.03 8.22
C ILE A 7 -28.55 -21.09 8.62
N VAL A 8 -28.26 -21.76 9.73
CA VAL A 8 -26.90 -21.94 10.24
C VAL A 8 -26.73 -23.41 10.61
N ASN A 9 -25.78 -24.09 9.97
CA ASN A 9 -25.48 -25.51 10.17
C ASN A 9 -26.74 -26.40 10.08
N GLY A 10 -27.62 -26.10 9.12
CA GLY A 10 -28.87 -26.84 8.88
C GLY A 10 -30.06 -26.45 9.77
N ILE A 11 -29.87 -25.58 10.77
CA ILE A 11 -30.94 -25.12 11.66
C ILE A 11 -31.46 -23.75 11.21
N LYS A 12 -32.79 -23.60 11.10
CA LYS A 12 -33.44 -22.34 10.69
C LYS A 12 -33.77 -21.47 11.90
N PHE A 13 -33.24 -20.25 11.93
CA PHE A 13 -33.44 -19.27 12.99
C PHE A 13 -34.24 -18.05 12.50
N LYS A 14 -35.00 -17.41 13.41
CA LYS A 14 -35.79 -16.22 13.10
C LYS A 14 -34.92 -14.99 12.78
N SER A 15 -33.69 -14.96 13.30
CA SER A 15 -32.69 -13.92 13.03
C SER A 15 -31.25 -14.42 13.25
N ALA A 16 -30.27 -13.69 12.74
CA ALA A 16 -28.85 -13.93 13.03
C ALA A 16 -28.53 -13.78 14.53
N SER A 17 -29.26 -12.93 15.25
CA SER A 17 -29.13 -12.76 16.70
C SER A 17 -29.65 -13.98 17.47
N ASP A 18 -30.74 -14.60 17.00
CA ASP A 18 -31.24 -15.85 17.60
C ASP A 18 -30.29 -17.01 17.36
N ALA A 19 -29.71 -17.10 16.16
CA ALA A 19 -28.65 -18.06 15.86
C ALA A 19 -27.43 -17.84 16.77
N ALA A 20 -27.00 -16.58 16.96
CA ALA A 20 -25.90 -16.24 17.85
C ALA A 20 -26.17 -16.67 19.31
N ARG A 21 -27.39 -16.43 19.83
CA ARG A 21 -27.78 -16.87 21.18
C ARG A 21 -27.79 -18.39 21.32
N HIS A 22 -28.27 -19.11 20.31
CA HIS A 22 -28.27 -20.58 20.32
C HIS A 22 -26.85 -21.16 20.43
N TYR A 23 -25.87 -20.55 19.76
CA TYR A 23 -24.47 -20.98 19.83
C TYR A 23 -23.66 -20.31 20.97
N GLU A 24 -24.32 -19.61 21.90
CA GLU A 24 -23.70 -18.86 23.00
C GLU A 24 -22.63 -17.85 22.53
N ILE A 25 -22.92 -17.15 21.44
CA ILE A 25 -22.06 -16.12 20.85
C ILE A 25 -22.66 -14.75 21.16
N PRO A 26 -21.86 -13.78 21.65
CA PRO A 26 -22.33 -12.41 21.79
C PRO A 26 -22.90 -11.87 20.47
N CYS A 27 -24.18 -11.46 20.46
CA CYS A 27 -24.90 -11.11 19.25
C CYS A 27 -24.20 -10.00 18.45
N ASN A 28 -23.58 -9.04 19.14
CA ASN A 28 -22.86 -7.91 18.55
C ASN A 28 -21.72 -8.36 17.63
N ILE A 29 -21.02 -9.45 17.95
CA ILE A 29 -19.91 -9.97 17.14
C ILE A 29 -20.41 -10.53 15.81
N VAL A 30 -21.51 -11.28 15.85
CA VAL A 30 -22.13 -11.86 14.64
C VAL A 30 -22.71 -10.74 13.77
N THR A 31 -23.43 -9.77 14.36
CA THR A 31 -24.02 -8.66 13.62
C THR A 31 -22.97 -7.71 13.03
N GLN A 32 -21.86 -7.45 13.75
CA GLN A 32 -20.77 -6.61 13.27
C GLN A 32 -20.01 -7.27 12.12
N ASN A 33 -19.72 -8.57 12.19
CA ASN A 33 -19.05 -9.27 11.08
C ASN A 33 -19.92 -9.31 9.81
N ILE A 34 -21.23 -9.49 9.95
CA ILE A 34 -22.17 -9.40 8.83
C ILE A 34 -22.14 -7.98 8.22
N ALA A 35 -22.17 -6.93 9.04
CA ALA A 35 -22.22 -5.54 8.57
C ALA A 35 -20.90 -5.04 7.96
N THR A 36 -19.76 -5.41 8.54
CA THR A 36 -18.45 -4.84 8.19
C THR A 36 -17.71 -5.67 7.15
N SER A 37 -17.86 -7.00 7.19
CA SER A 37 -17.10 -7.94 6.34
C SER A 37 -17.96 -8.58 5.25
N GLY A 38 -19.28 -8.33 5.24
CA GLY A 38 -20.20 -8.85 4.23
C GLY A 38 -20.38 -10.38 4.23
N VAL A 39 -19.98 -11.05 5.31
CA VAL A 39 -20.05 -12.52 5.45
C VAL A 39 -21.45 -12.97 5.90
N SER A 40 -21.82 -14.21 5.58
CA SER A 40 -23.11 -14.78 6.02
C SER A 40 -23.15 -15.00 7.53
N ALA A 41 -24.36 -15.05 8.11
CA ALA A 41 -24.53 -15.36 9.54
C ALA A 41 -23.93 -16.71 9.92
N GLU A 42 -24.05 -17.71 9.03
CA GLU A 42 -23.46 -19.03 9.20
C GLU A 42 -21.93 -18.98 9.23
N GLN A 43 -21.33 -18.26 8.29
CA GLN A 43 -19.87 -18.10 8.24
C GLN A 43 -19.34 -17.36 9.48
N ALA A 44 -19.98 -16.26 9.88
CA ALA A 44 -19.58 -15.49 11.05
C ALA A 44 -19.63 -16.31 12.35
N ILE A 45 -20.64 -17.18 12.49
CA ILE A 45 -20.79 -18.08 13.65
C ILE A 45 -19.73 -19.18 13.62
N ASN A 46 -19.51 -19.83 12.48
CA ASN A 46 -18.56 -20.93 12.35
C ASN A 46 -17.10 -20.47 12.54
N GLU A 47 -16.72 -19.29 12.02
CA GLU A 47 -15.39 -18.71 12.26
C GLU A 47 -15.15 -18.36 13.73
N TYR A 48 -16.19 -17.93 14.46
CA TYR A 48 -16.10 -17.65 15.89
C TYR A 48 -15.91 -18.95 16.70
N LEU A 49 -16.67 -20.00 16.37
CA LEU A 49 -16.57 -21.31 17.02
C LEU A 49 -15.20 -21.96 16.79
N ALA A 50 -14.59 -21.76 15.61
CA ALA A 50 -13.27 -22.29 15.28
C ALA A 50 -12.11 -21.69 16.10
N ARG A 51 -12.30 -20.53 16.76
CA ARG A 51 -11.26 -19.83 17.54
C ARG A 51 -11.17 -20.27 19.01
N ARG A 52 -12.05 -21.17 19.47
CA ARG A 52 -12.04 -21.66 20.87
C ARG A 52 -10.85 -22.58 21.12
N VAL A 53 -10.30 -22.50 22.33
CA VAL A 53 -9.19 -23.33 22.81
C VAL A 53 -9.77 -24.46 23.65
N THR A 54 -9.44 -25.70 23.33
CA THR A 54 -9.82 -26.87 24.15
C THR A 54 -8.71 -27.15 25.16
N PHE A 55 -9.08 -27.34 26.43
CA PHE A 55 -8.16 -27.77 27.49
C PHE A 55 -8.89 -28.71 28.45
N LYS A 56 -8.35 -29.92 28.65
CA LYS A 56 -8.98 -31.00 29.46
C LYS A 56 -10.45 -31.26 29.09
N GLY A 57 -10.76 -31.31 27.80
CA GLY A 57 -12.12 -31.55 27.29
C GLY A 57 -13.09 -30.36 27.44
N LYS A 58 -12.72 -29.28 28.13
CA LYS A 58 -13.51 -28.04 28.22
C LYS A 58 -13.11 -27.06 27.12
N ARG A 59 -14.09 -26.36 26.55
CA ARG A 59 -13.89 -25.33 25.53
C ARG A 59 -13.84 -23.94 26.17
N PHE A 60 -12.71 -23.26 25.97
CA PHE A 60 -12.46 -21.90 26.46
C PHE A 60 -12.46 -20.90 25.30
N ARG A 61 -12.90 -19.67 25.56
CA ARG A 61 -12.96 -18.56 24.60
C ARG A 61 -11.58 -18.09 24.16
N SER A 62 -10.56 -18.26 25.01
CA SER A 62 -9.18 -17.88 24.69
C SER A 62 -8.18 -18.56 25.63
N LEU A 63 -6.90 -18.52 25.25
CA LEU A 63 -5.79 -18.92 26.13
C LEU A 63 -5.75 -18.10 27.43
N ASN A 64 -6.27 -16.86 27.45
CA ASN A 64 -6.37 -16.06 28.67
C ASN A 64 -7.38 -16.64 29.66
N GLU A 65 -8.48 -17.21 29.17
CA GLU A 65 -9.49 -17.85 30.01
C GLU A 65 -8.97 -19.18 30.56
N VAL A 66 -8.21 -19.93 29.74
CA VAL A 66 -7.46 -21.10 30.23
C VAL A 66 -6.48 -20.67 31.32
N GLY A 67 -5.71 -19.59 31.10
CA GLY A 67 -4.75 -19.08 32.07
C GLY A 67 -5.38 -18.73 33.43
N ARG A 68 -6.54 -18.09 33.43
CA ARG A 68 -7.31 -17.84 34.68
C ARG A 68 -7.79 -19.14 35.32
N TYR A 69 -8.22 -20.11 34.52
CA TYR A 69 -8.71 -21.40 35.01
C TYR A 69 -7.63 -22.24 35.69
N VAL A 70 -6.37 -22.14 35.24
CA VAL A 70 -5.24 -22.91 35.79
C VAL A 70 -4.33 -22.11 36.72
N ASP A 71 -4.67 -20.83 36.96
CA ASP A 71 -3.89 -19.82 37.69
C ASP A 71 -2.47 -19.63 37.14
N ILE A 72 -2.34 -19.49 35.82
CA ILE A 72 -1.07 -19.23 35.13
C ILE A 72 -1.29 -18.12 34.09
N PRO A 73 -0.52 -17.02 34.14
CA PRO A 73 -0.57 -15.98 33.11
C PRO A 73 -0.39 -16.55 31.69
N ALA A 74 -1.31 -16.20 30.79
CA ALA A 74 -1.36 -16.78 29.44
C ALA A 74 -0.13 -16.47 28.57
N ASN A 75 0.65 -15.43 28.90
CA ASN A 75 1.95 -15.17 28.26
C ASN A 75 2.99 -16.24 28.60
N ILE A 76 2.97 -16.82 29.81
CA ILE A 76 3.85 -17.92 30.21
C ILE A 76 3.48 -19.20 29.45
N LEU A 77 2.18 -19.52 29.42
CA LEU A 77 1.67 -20.66 28.65
C LEU A 77 2.00 -20.51 27.16
N ARG A 78 1.76 -19.34 26.57
CA ARG A 78 2.08 -19.05 25.16
C ARG A 78 3.58 -19.17 24.87
N ALA A 79 4.45 -18.66 25.75
CA ALA A 79 5.89 -18.76 25.57
C ALA A 79 6.36 -20.22 25.56
N ARG A 80 5.80 -21.07 26.43
CA ARG A 80 6.13 -22.50 26.51
C ARG A 80 5.56 -23.30 25.33
N MET A 81 4.37 -22.96 24.85
CA MET A 81 3.80 -23.55 23.63
C MET A 81 4.60 -23.20 22.38
N VAL A 82 4.99 -21.92 22.22
CA VAL A 82 5.67 -21.45 21.00
C VAL A 82 7.17 -21.75 21.01
N LYS A 83 7.89 -21.39 22.08
CA LYS A 83 9.35 -21.61 22.17
C LYS A 83 9.70 -23.03 22.61
N GLY A 84 8.91 -23.60 23.51
CA GLY A 84 9.11 -24.96 24.01
C GLY A 84 8.46 -26.05 23.17
N LYS A 85 7.68 -25.70 22.14
CA LYS A 85 6.90 -26.62 21.29
C LYS A 85 6.01 -27.60 22.08
N LEU A 86 5.52 -27.16 23.24
CA LEU A 86 4.69 -27.97 24.12
C LEU A 86 3.20 -27.83 23.77
N SER A 87 2.42 -28.90 23.97
CA SER A 87 0.97 -28.79 24.00
C SER A 87 0.52 -27.88 25.16
N LEU A 88 -0.72 -27.40 25.13
CA LEU A 88 -1.25 -26.58 26.23
C LEU A 88 -1.25 -27.36 27.56
N GLU A 89 -1.56 -28.65 27.52
CA GLU A 89 -1.50 -29.57 28.66
C GLU A 89 -0.08 -29.71 29.19
N GLN A 90 0.90 -29.94 28.32
CA GLN A 90 2.30 -30.05 28.69
C GLN A 90 2.86 -28.72 29.22
N ALA A 91 2.43 -27.59 28.66
CA ALA A 91 2.85 -26.26 29.09
C ALA A 91 2.35 -25.96 30.51
N VAL A 92 1.09 -26.30 30.83
CA VAL A 92 0.53 -26.16 32.19
C VAL A 92 1.23 -27.08 33.17
N GLN A 93 1.42 -28.36 32.81
CA GLN A 93 2.07 -29.34 33.69
C GLN A 93 3.49 -28.91 34.06
N LYS A 94 4.26 -28.44 33.06
CA LYS A 94 5.64 -27.99 33.27
C LYS A 94 5.75 -26.76 34.17
N VAL A 95 4.75 -25.87 34.16
CA VAL A 95 4.75 -24.70 35.07
C VAL A 95 4.51 -25.14 36.51
N LYS A 96 3.66 -26.15 36.71
CA LYS A 96 3.31 -26.66 38.04
C LYS A 96 4.36 -27.57 38.65
N SER A 97 5.23 -28.18 37.84
CA SER A 97 6.26 -29.13 38.29
C SER A 97 7.65 -28.53 38.51
N GLU A 98 7.91 -27.28 38.14
CA GLU A 98 9.22 -26.64 38.33
C GLU A 98 9.34 -26.11 39.78
N VAL A 99 10.07 -26.84 40.63
CA VAL A 99 10.55 -26.36 41.93
C VAL A 99 11.60 -25.27 41.67
N PRO A 100 11.56 -24.11 42.37
CA PRO A 100 12.56 -23.07 42.14
C PRO A 100 13.97 -23.58 42.52
N GLU A 101 14.89 -23.59 41.55
CA GLU A 101 16.31 -23.87 41.79
C GLU A 101 16.83 -22.92 42.87
N THR A 102 17.23 -23.47 44.02
CA THR A 102 17.94 -22.74 45.06
C THR A 102 19.44 -22.73 44.75
N PHE A 103 20.13 -21.64 45.12
CA PHE A 103 21.56 -21.43 44.86
C PHE A 103 22.31 -21.25 46.17
N THR A 104 23.38 -22.01 46.41
CA THR A 104 24.25 -21.82 47.58
C THR A 104 25.50 -21.04 47.17
N ALA A 105 25.86 -20.02 47.93
CA ALA A 105 27.10 -19.26 47.78
C ALA A 105 27.54 -18.72 49.14
N PHE A 106 28.82 -18.87 49.50
CA PHE A 106 29.36 -18.45 50.80
C PHE A 106 28.52 -18.95 51.99
N ASP A 107 28.23 -20.25 52.01
CA ASP A 107 27.48 -20.95 53.06
C ASP A 107 26.06 -20.41 53.32
N ARG A 108 25.48 -19.70 52.35
CA ARG A 108 24.09 -19.22 52.40
C ARG A 108 23.31 -19.69 51.17
N THR A 109 22.06 -20.08 51.38
CA THR A 109 21.15 -20.52 50.32
C THR A 109 20.20 -19.39 49.93
N TYR A 110 20.08 -19.18 48.63
CA TYR A 110 19.25 -18.15 48.01
C TYR A 110 18.19 -18.80 47.13
N SER A 111 16.96 -18.30 47.17
CA SER A 111 15.82 -18.81 46.40
C SER A 111 15.90 -18.47 44.90
N SER A 112 16.84 -17.60 44.50
CA SER A 112 17.12 -17.30 43.10
C SER A 112 18.46 -16.60 42.90
N VAL A 113 18.99 -16.67 41.68
CA VAL A 113 20.13 -15.86 41.22
C VAL A 113 19.89 -14.36 41.43
N ALA A 114 18.63 -13.89 41.36
CA ALA A 114 18.29 -12.49 41.58
C ALA A 114 18.46 -12.10 43.05
N GLN A 115 18.07 -12.97 43.99
CA GLN A 115 18.25 -12.75 45.42
C GLN A 115 19.73 -12.74 45.80
N LEU A 116 20.50 -13.71 45.29
CA LEU A 116 21.96 -13.76 45.46
C LEU A 116 22.63 -12.48 44.90
N ALA A 117 22.26 -12.07 43.69
CA ALA A 117 22.81 -10.86 43.08
C ALA A 117 22.49 -9.59 43.88
N SER A 118 21.29 -9.49 44.43
CA SER A 118 20.88 -8.37 45.28
C SER A 118 21.66 -8.34 46.60
N ALA A 119 21.84 -9.49 47.26
CA ALA A 119 22.60 -9.58 48.50
C ALA A 119 24.08 -9.21 48.29
N MET A 120 24.63 -9.52 47.12
CA MET A 120 26.03 -9.25 46.77
C MET A 120 26.24 -7.91 46.05
N GLY A 121 25.19 -7.12 45.82
CA GLY A 121 25.31 -5.81 45.16
C GLY A 121 25.72 -5.86 43.68
N VAL A 122 25.46 -6.98 42.99
CA VAL A 122 25.85 -7.20 41.59
C VAL A 122 24.65 -7.32 40.64
N SER A 123 24.89 -7.18 39.34
CA SER A 123 23.84 -7.32 38.33
C SER A 123 23.36 -8.78 38.21
N SER A 124 22.08 -9.04 38.50
CA SER A 124 21.44 -10.36 38.37
C SER A 124 21.58 -10.98 36.98
N ALA A 125 21.55 -10.15 35.93
CA ALA A 125 21.77 -10.59 34.55
C ALA A 125 23.22 -11.02 34.27
N ALA A 126 24.20 -10.35 34.88
CA ALA A 126 25.62 -10.66 34.68
C ALA A 126 25.98 -11.95 35.44
N LEU A 127 25.50 -12.07 36.68
CA LEU A 127 25.64 -13.27 37.49
C LEU A 127 24.95 -14.48 36.85
N GLY A 128 23.70 -14.31 36.39
CA GLY A 128 22.94 -15.40 35.76
C GLY A 128 23.50 -15.87 34.43
N ASN A 129 24.09 -14.98 33.62
CA ASN A 129 24.77 -15.40 32.38
C ASN A 129 26.02 -16.23 32.69
N ARG A 130 26.80 -15.87 33.71
CA ARG A 130 28.01 -16.60 34.10
C ARG A 130 27.70 -17.97 34.67
N ILE A 131 26.72 -18.06 35.57
CA ILE A 131 26.28 -19.32 36.16
C ILE A 131 25.66 -20.24 35.09
N ARG A 132 24.69 -19.74 34.31
CA ARG A 132 23.91 -20.60 33.40
C ARG A 132 24.53 -20.84 32.03
N LYS A 133 25.26 -19.87 31.47
CA LYS A 133 25.84 -19.99 30.11
C LYS A 133 27.32 -20.33 30.13
N MET A 134 28.06 -19.89 31.15
CA MET A 134 29.49 -20.15 31.28
C MET A 134 29.81 -21.25 32.29
N GLY A 135 28.79 -21.83 32.95
CA GLY A 135 28.94 -22.95 33.88
C GLY A 135 29.75 -22.63 35.14
N GLN A 136 29.92 -21.34 35.47
CA GLN A 136 30.73 -20.92 36.61
C GLN A 136 30.01 -21.20 37.93
N SER A 137 30.77 -21.56 38.97
CA SER A 137 30.25 -21.58 40.33
C SER A 137 29.74 -20.17 40.72
N PRO A 138 28.74 -20.05 41.61
CA PRO A 138 28.28 -18.75 42.08
C PRO A 138 29.41 -17.86 42.62
N GLU A 139 30.41 -18.45 43.28
CA GLU A 139 31.54 -17.76 43.89
C GLU A 139 32.56 -17.28 42.86
N ASP A 140 32.89 -18.10 41.86
CA ASP A 140 33.79 -17.71 40.77
C ASP A 140 33.15 -16.66 39.87
N ALA A 141 31.84 -16.78 39.64
CA ALA A 141 31.07 -15.77 38.90
C ALA A 141 31.10 -14.42 39.63
N LEU A 142 30.99 -14.41 40.97
CA LEU A 142 31.07 -13.21 41.79
C LEU A 142 32.49 -12.60 41.80
N LYS A 143 33.54 -13.42 41.96
CA LYS A 143 34.93 -12.97 41.87
C LYS A 143 35.24 -12.35 40.50
N ALA A 144 34.78 -12.96 39.41
CA ALA A 144 34.96 -12.44 38.05
C ALA A 144 34.22 -11.11 37.81
N ILE A 145 33.08 -10.89 38.45
CA ILE A 145 32.35 -9.61 38.38
C ILE A 145 33.13 -8.53 39.15
N SER A 146 33.73 -8.85 40.29
CA SER A 146 34.50 -7.91 41.12
C SER A 146 35.77 -7.33 40.44
N LYS A 147 36.35 -8.01 39.43
CA LYS A 147 37.49 -7.49 38.67
C LYS A 147 37.13 -6.37 37.67
N ASN A 148 35.85 -6.03 37.48
CA ASN A 148 35.41 -5.00 36.54
C ASN A 148 35.22 -3.61 37.15
N LYS A 149 35.64 -3.43 38.40
CA LYS A 149 35.62 -2.13 39.07
C LYS A 149 36.49 -1.13 38.32
N VAL A 150 36.11 0.14 38.38
CA VAL A 150 36.84 1.24 37.74
C VAL A 150 36.90 2.44 38.65
N THR A 151 38.05 3.09 38.69
CA THR A 151 38.22 4.37 39.38
C THR A 151 37.98 5.50 38.38
N VAL A 152 37.18 6.48 38.77
CA VAL A 152 36.85 7.67 37.96
C VAL A 152 36.87 8.88 38.89
N PHE A 153 37.75 9.84 38.62
CA PHE A 153 38.03 11.02 39.45
C PHE A 153 38.28 10.67 40.92
N GLY A 154 39.09 9.64 41.17
CA GLY A 154 39.43 9.17 42.52
C GLY A 154 38.33 8.39 43.26
N VAL A 155 37.15 8.19 42.64
CA VAL A 155 36.05 7.41 43.22
C VAL A 155 35.96 6.03 42.57
N GLU A 156 35.91 4.97 43.37
CA GLU A 156 35.81 3.58 42.90
C GLU A 156 34.35 3.20 42.60
N TYR A 157 34.10 2.72 41.37
CA TYR A 157 32.79 2.27 40.91
C TYR A 157 32.78 0.77 40.63
N PRO A 158 31.67 0.06 40.89
CA PRO A 158 31.57 -1.38 40.66
C PRO A 158 31.67 -1.80 39.18
N SER A 159 31.46 -0.86 38.25
CA SER A 159 31.68 -1.05 36.81
C SER A 159 31.65 0.28 36.06
N LYS A 160 32.14 0.30 34.81
CA LYS A 160 31.96 1.42 33.87
C LYS A 160 30.48 1.82 33.70
N SER A 161 29.57 0.84 33.75
CA SER A 161 28.12 1.06 33.72
C SER A 161 27.58 1.74 34.97
N ALA A 162 28.17 1.47 36.14
CA ALA A 162 27.81 2.14 37.38
C ALA A 162 28.31 3.59 37.39
N ALA A 163 29.56 3.81 36.96
CA ALA A 163 30.09 5.15 36.74
C ALA A 163 29.20 5.92 35.75
N ALA A 164 28.94 5.39 34.55
CA ALA A 164 28.10 6.04 33.55
C ALA A 164 26.69 6.42 34.06
N ARG A 165 26.07 5.56 34.88
CA ARG A 165 24.77 5.88 35.52
C ARG A 165 24.88 7.03 36.52
N LYS A 166 25.94 7.08 37.33
CA LYS A 166 26.19 8.18 38.28
C LYS A 166 26.35 9.52 37.56
N TYR A 167 27.06 9.53 36.44
CA TYR A 167 27.26 10.71 35.60
C TYR A 167 26.13 10.98 34.59
N GLY A 168 25.02 10.21 34.64
CA GLY A 168 23.84 10.46 33.79
C GLY A 168 24.02 10.14 32.30
N ILE A 169 25.06 9.40 31.91
CA ILE A 169 25.37 9.07 30.51
C ILE A 169 25.01 7.62 30.19
N ARG A 170 24.50 7.37 28.97
CA ARG A 170 24.29 6.00 28.48
C ARG A 170 25.64 5.32 28.26
N ILE A 171 25.79 4.12 28.82
CA ILE A 171 27.04 3.33 28.70
C ILE A 171 27.50 3.10 27.25
N GLY A 172 26.56 2.93 26.30
CA GLY A 172 26.90 2.80 24.88
C GLY A 172 27.58 4.05 24.30
N THR A 173 27.26 5.24 24.82
CA THR A 173 27.93 6.49 24.43
C THR A 173 29.34 6.55 24.98
N VAL A 174 29.54 6.15 26.23
CA VAL A 174 30.88 6.04 26.85
C VAL A 174 31.75 5.09 26.04
N PHE A 175 31.25 3.89 25.69
CA PHE A 175 32.00 2.95 24.84
C PHE A 175 32.31 3.49 23.44
N SER A 176 31.35 4.16 22.79
CA SER A 176 31.59 4.78 21.48
C SER A 176 32.65 5.89 21.52
N ARG A 177 32.77 6.61 22.64
CA ARG A 177 33.79 7.64 22.84
C ARG A 177 35.16 7.02 23.11
N MET A 178 35.20 6.00 23.97
CA MET A 178 36.43 5.27 24.26
C MET A 178 36.99 4.56 23.02
N ALA A 179 36.12 4.02 22.15
CA ALA A 179 36.53 3.46 20.87
C ALA A 179 37.18 4.48 19.91
N LYS A 180 36.97 5.79 20.15
CA LYS A 180 37.62 6.90 19.43
C LYS A 180 38.86 7.44 20.16
N GLY A 181 39.38 6.70 21.14
CA GLY A 181 40.60 7.06 21.87
C GLY A 181 40.41 7.97 23.10
N MET A 182 39.17 8.26 23.50
CA MET A 182 38.88 9.05 24.70
C MET A 182 39.03 8.20 25.98
N ASP A 183 39.68 8.73 27.02
CA ASP A 183 39.76 8.04 28.31
C ASP A 183 38.38 8.00 29.02
N LEU A 184 38.27 7.18 30.06
CA LEU A 184 36.99 6.95 30.75
C LEU A 184 36.46 8.20 31.45
N GLU A 185 37.33 9.01 32.04
CA GLU A 185 36.97 10.24 32.76
C GLU A 185 36.46 11.28 31.78
N SER A 186 37.22 11.56 30.72
CA SER A 186 36.81 12.43 29.62
C SER A 186 35.52 11.96 28.98
N ALA A 187 35.34 10.64 28.76
CA ALA A 187 34.13 10.09 28.16
C ALA A 187 32.87 10.27 29.00
N LEU A 188 33.01 10.38 30.32
CA LEU A 188 31.93 10.58 31.27
C LEU A 188 31.53 12.04 31.47
N VAL A 189 32.46 12.98 31.26
CA VAL A 189 32.19 14.42 31.45
C VAL A 189 32.00 15.18 30.14
N THR A 190 32.45 14.63 29.01
CA THR A 190 32.27 15.27 27.70
C THR A 190 30.78 15.48 27.42
N PRO A 191 30.32 16.73 27.20
CA PRO A 191 28.93 17.03 26.88
C PRO A 191 28.43 16.23 25.67
N LEU A 192 27.15 15.84 25.67
CA LEU A 192 26.55 15.06 24.56
C LEU A 192 26.31 15.87 23.28
N TYR A 193 26.82 17.10 23.21
CA TYR A 193 26.61 18.05 22.12
C TYR A 193 27.93 18.31 21.38
N ASP A 194 27.84 18.59 20.07
CA ASP A 194 28.96 19.08 19.26
C ASP A 194 29.14 20.58 19.54
N ASP A 195 30.32 20.99 20.01
CA ASP A 195 30.61 22.26 20.71
C ASP A 195 30.33 23.53 19.88
N ARG A 196 30.18 23.43 18.56
CA ARG A 196 29.95 24.59 17.69
C ARG A 196 28.58 25.25 17.81
N ALA A 197 27.60 24.60 18.43
CA ALA A 197 26.23 25.11 18.55
C ALA A 197 25.99 26.04 19.76
N LEU A 198 27.00 26.29 20.59
CA LEU A 198 26.84 26.93 21.91
C LEU A 198 27.21 28.43 21.94
N GLN A 199 27.73 29.00 20.85
CA GLN A 199 28.26 30.38 20.80
C GLN A 199 27.37 31.41 20.07
N PHE A 200 26.23 31.03 19.50
CA PHE A 200 25.43 31.95 18.67
C PHE A 200 24.12 32.39 19.34
N GLU A 201 23.90 33.71 19.38
CA GLU A 201 22.63 34.33 19.79
C GLU A 201 21.52 33.92 18.80
N CYS A 202 20.42 33.35 19.29
CA CYS A 202 19.25 33.06 18.46
C CYS A 202 18.36 34.31 18.42
N VAL A 203 18.34 35.01 17.28
CA VAL A 203 17.50 36.20 17.08
C VAL A 203 16.01 35.83 17.26
N GLY A 204 15.32 36.52 18.17
CA GLY A 204 13.86 36.44 18.35
C GLY A 204 13.32 35.38 19.32
N LYS A 205 14.15 34.70 20.12
CA LYS A 205 13.68 33.79 21.19
C LYS A 205 14.24 34.18 22.55
N GLN A 206 13.37 34.37 23.54
CA GLN A 206 13.76 34.63 24.92
C GLN A 206 13.92 33.31 25.66
N PHE A 207 15.15 32.98 26.09
CA PHE A 207 15.41 31.81 26.92
C PHE A 207 15.27 32.19 28.38
N VAL A 208 14.36 31.57 29.12
CA VAL A 208 14.08 31.92 30.51
C VAL A 208 14.13 30.71 31.42
N VAL A 209 14.66 30.92 32.62
CA VAL A 209 14.48 30.05 33.77
C VAL A 209 13.40 30.68 34.65
N TYR A 210 12.45 29.87 35.09
CA TYR A 210 11.31 30.28 35.92
C TYR A 210 11.19 29.35 37.13
N ARG A 211 10.52 29.83 38.18
CA ARG A 211 10.06 29.02 39.29
C ARG A 211 8.55 28.93 39.34
N ILE A 212 8.05 27.84 39.89
CA ILE A 212 6.67 27.69 40.34
C ILE A 212 6.70 27.41 41.84
N THR A 213 6.03 28.26 42.63
CA THR A 213 5.99 28.17 44.09
C THR A 213 4.61 27.72 44.54
N ASN A 214 4.55 26.69 45.38
CA ASN A 214 3.32 26.33 46.08
C ASN A 214 3.17 27.20 47.33
N ARG A 215 2.12 28.02 47.40
CA ARG A 215 1.86 28.93 48.52
C ARG A 215 1.52 28.24 49.84
N ILE A 216 1.11 26.97 49.81
CA ILE A 216 0.66 26.22 51.00
C ILE A 216 1.84 25.57 51.75
N ASN A 217 2.82 25.04 51.02
CA ASN A 217 3.93 24.28 51.61
C ASN A 217 5.31 24.83 51.23
N GLU A 218 5.34 25.98 50.57
CA GLU A 218 6.53 26.73 50.16
C GLU A 218 7.47 25.98 49.22
N LYS A 219 7.08 24.81 48.71
CA LYS A 219 7.89 24.02 47.80
C LYS A 219 7.99 24.70 46.45
N VAL A 220 9.19 24.60 45.87
CA VAL A 220 9.52 25.23 44.59
C VAL A 220 9.79 24.18 43.51
N TYR A 221 9.34 24.47 42.30
CA TYR A 221 9.76 23.81 41.06
C TYR A 221 10.52 24.82 40.20
N VAL A 222 11.72 24.48 39.74
CA VAL A 222 12.47 25.28 38.77
C VAL A 222 12.39 24.60 37.41
N GLY A 223 12.14 25.38 36.36
CA GLY A 223 12.19 24.90 35.00
C GLY A 223 12.66 25.96 34.03
N CYS A 224 12.99 25.54 32.81
CA CYS A 224 13.38 26.46 31.74
C CYS A 224 12.54 26.31 30.48
N THR A 225 12.46 27.36 29.66
CA THR A 225 11.72 27.37 28.38
C THR A 225 12.16 28.52 27.47
N SER A 226 11.92 28.37 26.16
CA SER A 226 11.99 29.47 25.18
C SER A 226 10.63 30.04 24.79
N GLU A 227 9.55 29.47 25.33
CA GLU A 227 8.15 29.81 25.03
C GLU A 227 7.38 29.78 26.36
N LEU A 228 7.41 30.88 27.11
CA LEU A 228 6.88 30.95 28.47
C LEU A 228 5.36 30.72 28.49
N ASP A 229 4.59 31.42 27.65
CA ASP A 229 3.13 31.34 27.64
C ASP A 229 2.62 29.92 27.41
N LYS A 230 3.18 29.22 26.42
CA LYS A 230 2.84 27.82 26.14
C LYS A 230 3.18 26.92 27.31
N ARG A 231 4.29 27.21 28.01
CA ARG A 231 4.74 26.42 29.14
C ARG A 231 3.84 26.65 30.37
N THR A 232 3.42 27.88 30.61
CA THR A 232 2.45 28.26 31.65
C THR A 232 1.12 27.54 31.42
N LYS A 233 0.53 27.64 30.22
CA LYS A 233 -0.69 26.91 29.87
C LYS A 233 -0.57 25.40 30.11
N SER A 234 0.58 24.83 29.72
CA SER A 234 0.85 23.40 29.94
C SER A 234 0.90 23.00 31.42
N HIS A 235 1.29 23.90 32.32
CA HIS A 235 1.35 23.61 33.77
C HIS A 235 -0.02 23.79 34.44
N PHE A 236 -0.72 24.87 34.12
CA PHE A 236 -1.93 25.29 34.86
C PHE A 236 -3.24 24.84 34.21
N GLU A 237 -3.34 24.77 32.88
CA GLU A 237 -4.60 24.48 32.17
C GLU A 237 -4.70 23.00 31.75
N ASP A 238 -3.59 22.38 31.32
CA ASP A 238 -3.58 21.05 30.71
C ASP A 238 -3.38 19.89 31.71
N LEU A 239 -3.73 20.06 32.99
CA LEU A 239 -3.44 19.10 34.06
C LEU A 239 -3.93 17.67 33.78
N ALA A 240 -5.08 17.51 33.11
CA ALA A 240 -5.65 16.21 32.75
C ALA A 240 -4.75 15.37 31.81
N LYS A 241 -3.87 16.03 31.04
CA LYS A 241 -2.92 15.39 30.11
C LYS A 241 -1.53 15.19 30.72
N THR A 242 -1.26 15.74 31.91
CA THR A 242 0.06 15.71 32.55
C THR A 242 0.32 14.39 33.26
N LYS A 243 1.58 13.92 33.25
CA LYS A 243 1.99 12.72 33.99
C LYS A 243 1.93 12.97 35.49
N ASN A 244 1.69 11.92 36.29
CA ASN A 244 1.80 11.97 37.75
C ASN A 244 3.24 12.27 38.18
N ARG A 245 3.56 13.55 38.38
CA ARG A 245 4.81 14.05 38.98
C ARG A 245 4.47 14.87 40.22
N PRO A 246 5.40 15.01 41.19
CA PRO A 246 5.14 15.67 42.48
C PRO A 246 4.45 17.03 42.36
N LEU A 247 4.93 17.92 41.48
CA LEU A 247 4.29 19.22 41.24
C LEU A 247 2.81 19.12 40.86
N TYR A 248 2.48 18.28 39.87
CA TYR A 248 1.10 18.16 39.38
C TYR A 248 0.19 17.39 40.33
N VAL A 249 0.76 16.50 41.14
CA VAL A 249 0.02 15.83 42.23
C VAL A 249 -0.42 16.87 43.25
N ASP A 250 0.49 17.75 43.66
CA ASP A 250 0.19 18.83 44.59
C ASP A 250 -0.75 19.88 43.98
N MET A 251 -0.61 20.24 42.69
CA MET A 251 -1.56 21.12 42.00
C MET A 251 -2.98 20.56 41.97
N ARG A 252 -3.13 19.24 41.80
CA ARG A 252 -4.46 18.59 41.89
C ARG A 252 -5.00 18.54 43.31
N LYS A 253 -4.11 18.38 44.30
CA LYS A 253 -4.49 18.28 45.72
C LYS A 253 -4.89 19.63 46.31
N PHE A 254 -4.11 20.66 46.00
CA PHE A 254 -4.21 21.98 46.61
C PHE A 254 -4.90 23.00 45.71
N GLY A 255 -5.17 22.68 44.45
CA GLY A 255 -5.73 23.61 43.47
C GLY A 255 -4.64 24.45 42.82
N VAL A 256 -4.80 24.74 41.52
CA VAL A 256 -3.83 25.49 40.72
C VAL A 256 -3.66 26.94 41.17
N ASP A 257 -4.69 27.53 41.77
CA ASP A 257 -4.68 28.92 42.25
C ASP A 257 -3.70 29.12 43.41
N ASN A 258 -3.28 28.03 44.07
CA ASN A 258 -2.27 28.06 45.13
C ASN A 258 -0.82 27.99 44.61
N PHE A 259 -0.61 28.16 43.30
CA PHE A 259 0.70 28.11 42.68
C PHE A 259 0.98 29.38 41.87
N ASP A 260 2.14 29.98 42.12
CA ASP A 260 2.61 31.16 41.39
C ASP A 260 3.77 30.80 40.47
N LEU A 261 3.75 31.31 39.23
CA LEU A 261 4.86 31.19 38.29
C LEU A 261 5.56 32.54 38.15
N GLU A 262 6.87 32.53 38.33
CA GLU A 262 7.72 33.73 38.24
C GLU A 262 8.96 33.46 37.39
N VAL A 263 9.32 34.40 36.52
CA VAL A 263 10.57 34.33 35.77
C VAL A 263 11.72 34.70 36.71
N LEU A 264 12.70 33.81 36.84
CA LEU A 264 13.90 34.03 37.66
C LEU A 264 14.96 34.81 36.88
N GLN A 265 15.24 34.38 35.65
CA GLN A 265 16.30 34.98 34.83
C GLN A 265 16.10 34.68 33.35
N SER A 266 16.46 35.65 32.50
CA SER A 266 16.55 35.48 31.05
C SER A 266 18.00 35.34 30.60
N TYR A 267 18.22 34.54 29.57
CA TYR A 267 19.53 34.23 29.03
C TYR A 267 19.56 34.45 27.52
N LYS A 268 20.73 34.83 27.02
CA LYS A 268 20.98 35.05 25.58
C LYS A 268 21.02 33.76 24.78
N THR A 269 21.46 32.68 25.42
CA THR A 269 21.63 31.38 24.77
C THR A 269 20.98 30.28 25.59
N ARG A 270 20.60 29.21 24.91
CA ARG A 270 20.09 28.01 25.55
C ARG A 270 21.11 27.38 26.51
N LYS A 271 22.41 27.48 26.22
CA LYS A 271 23.48 26.96 27.09
C LYS A 271 23.40 27.61 28.46
N LEU A 272 23.45 28.95 28.47
CA LEU A 272 23.40 29.73 29.69
C LEU A 272 22.08 29.52 30.45
N MET A 273 20.97 29.31 29.73
CA MET A 273 19.69 28.95 30.35
C MET A 273 19.72 27.58 31.04
N LEU A 274 20.37 26.57 30.45
CA LEU A 274 20.50 25.25 31.06
C LEU A 274 21.45 25.26 32.25
N GLU A 275 22.57 25.97 32.15
CA GLU A 275 23.49 26.22 33.26
C GLU A 275 22.78 26.96 34.40
N GLY A 276 22.03 28.01 34.04
CA GLY A 276 21.16 28.74 34.95
C GLY A 276 20.08 27.88 35.61
N GLU A 277 19.45 26.94 34.88
CA GLU A 277 18.49 26.01 35.47
C GLU A 277 19.14 25.15 36.57
N ILE A 278 20.36 24.65 36.33
CA ILE A 278 21.11 23.86 37.30
C ILE A 278 21.45 24.72 38.53
N GLU A 279 21.95 25.94 38.31
CA GLU A 279 22.28 26.88 39.39
C GLU A 279 21.05 27.24 40.23
N TRP A 280 19.92 27.55 39.61
CA TRP A 280 18.69 27.90 40.31
C TRP A 280 18.06 26.72 41.05
N ILE A 281 18.13 25.49 40.52
CA ILE A 281 17.70 24.29 41.25
C ILE A 281 18.53 24.10 42.52
N ALA A 282 19.85 24.26 42.43
CA ALA A 282 20.74 24.16 43.58
C ALA A 282 20.50 25.30 44.59
N LYS A 283 20.41 26.54 44.11
CA LYS A 283 20.23 27.75 44.93
C LYS A 283 18.91 27.75 45.69
N LEU A 284 17.84 27.23 45.09
CA LEU A 284 16.50 27.19 45.70
C LEU A 284 16.21 25.85 46.41
N ASN A 285 17.18 24.93 46.46
CA ASN A 285 17.03 23.58 47.01
C ASN A 285 15.73 22.89 46.51
N SER A 286 15.42 23.03 45.22
CA SER A 286 14.11 22.68 44.68
C SER A 286 13.93 21.19 44.38
N MET A 287 14.89 20.35 44.77
CA MET A 287 14.86 18.90 44.56
C MET A 287 13.95 18.20 45.58
N VAL A 288 13.27 17.13 45.17
CA VAL A 288 12.54 16.25 46.10
C VAL A 288 13.53 15.71 47.15
N PRO A 289 13.19 15.74 48.46
CA PRO A 289 11.86 16.02 49.05
C PRO A 289 11.52 17.50 49.34
N TYR A 290 12.50 18.39 49.26
CA TYR A 290 12.39 19.80 49.68
C TYR A 290 11.68 20.69 48.64
N GLY A 291 11.74 20.32 47.36
CA GLY A 291 10.94 20.91 46.28
C GLY A 291 10.34 19.86 45.35
N TYR A 292 10.16 20.22 44.08
CA TYR A 292 9.47 19.41 43.07
C TYR A 292 10.37 18.86 41.95
N ASN A 293 11.60 19.34 41.81
CA ASN A 293 12.54 18.86 40.80
C ASN A 293 12.97 17.42 41.11
N LEU A 294 13.02 16.58 40.06
CA LEU A 294 13.44 15.17 40.15
C LEU A 294 14.87 14.94 39.65
N THR A 295 15.44 15.92 38.94
CA THR A 295 16.79 15.89 38.37
C THR A 295 17.44 17.25 38.59
N GLN A 296 18.77 17.30 38.55
CA GLN A 296 19.57 18.51 38.80
C GLN A 296 19.44 19.59 37.71
N GLY A 297 18.62 19.38 36.67
CA GLY A 297 18.48 20.30 35.54
C GLY A 297 19.44 20.00 34.39
N GLY A 298 19.39 20.82 33.32
CA GLY A 298 20.27 20.69 32.15
C GLY A 298 19.82 19.64 31.13
N GLU A 299 18.81 18.85 31.46
CA GLU A 299 18.24 17.82 30.60
C GLU A 299 17.16 18.35 29.65
N ALA A 300 16.79 19.64 29.78
CA ALA A 300 15.64 20.20 29.06
C ALA A 300 15.78 19.87 27.57
N GLY A 301 14.82 19.09 27.09
CA GLY A 301 14.73 18.50 25.76
C GLY A 301 16.06 18.36 25.01
N ALA A 302 16.76 17.22 25.16
CA ALA A 302 17.77 16.82 24.20
C ALA A 302 17.21 17.08 22.79
N MET A 303 17.87 17.92 21.98
CA MET A 303 17.50 18.18 20.59
C MET A 303 17.78 16.92 19.76
N ARG A 304 17.02 15.84 19.98
CA ARG A 304 17.23 14.52 19.36
C ARG A 304 17.13 14.55 17.83
N THR A 305 16.68 15.66 17.26
CA THR A 305 16.46 15.83 15.83
C THR A 305 17.15 17.05 15.24
N ALA A 306 18.03 17.74 15.97
CA ALA A 306 18.81 18.84 15.39
C ALA A 306 19.58 18.35 14.15
N VAL A 307 19.67 19.21 13.14
CA VAL A 307 20.23 18.86 11.84
C VAL A 307 20.85 20.07 11.17
N THR A 308 22.00 19.88 10.52
CA THR A 308 22.61 20.89 9.65
C THR A 308 22.42 20.45 8.21
N ILE A 309 21.79 21.30 7.40
CA ILE A 309 21.51 21.06 5.97
C ILE A 309 22.18 22.20 5.19
N ASN A 310 23.02 21.87 4.20
CA ASN A 310 23.73 22.86 3.36
C ASN A 310 24.47 23.95 4.17
N GLY A 311 25.08 23.57 5.30
CA GLY A 311 25.79 24.51 6.18
C GLY A 311 24.91 25.33 7.12
N LYS A 312 23.58 25.32 6.97
CA LYS A 312 22.62 26.00 7.87
C LYS A 312 22.16 25.05 8.99
N TYR A 313 22.31 25.48 10.23
CA TYR A 313 21.88 24.72 11.41
C TYR A 313 20.39 24.90 11.69
N PHE A 314 19.71 23.80 12.01
CA PHE A 314 18.33 23.80 12.43
C PHE A 314 18.19 23.09 13.78
N PRO A 315 17.53 23.72 14.78
CA PRO A 315 17.40 23.16 16.12
C PRO A 315 16.45 21.96 16.19
N SER A 316 15.70 21.68 15.12
CA SER A 316 15.00 20.41 14.93
C SER A 316 14.83 20.11 13.44
N ALA A 317 14.72 18.83 13.11
CA ALA A 317 14.42 18.40 11.76
C ALA A 317 13.03 18.86 11.28
N ARG A 318 12.10 19.17 12.20
CA ARG A 318 10.82 19.80 11.86
C ARG A 318 11.04 21.20 11.32
N ILE A 319 11.82 22.03 12.01
CA ILE A 319 12.14 23.39 11.54
C ILE A 319 12.92 23.34 10.23
N ALA A 320 13.87 22.39 10.09
CA ALA A 320 14.54 22.18 8.81
C ALA A 320 13.55 21.81 7.70
N CYS A 321 12.61 20.90 7.98
CA CYS A 321 11.57 20.55 7.02
C CYS A 321 10.70 21.76 6.66
N ASP A 322 10.26 22.55 7.63
CA ASP A 322 9.40 23.71 7.42
C ASP A 322 10.10 24.79 6.56
N GLU A 323 11.35 25.12 6.88
CA GLU A 323 12.19 26.05 6.11
C GLU A 323 12.31 25.62 4.64
N TYR A 324 12.60 24.35 4.43
CA TYR A 324 12.74 23.77 3.09
C TYR A 324 11.39 23.34 2.51
N GLY A 325 10.25 23.67 3.11
CA GLY A 325 8.92 23.30 2.60
C GLY A 325 8.67 21.79 2.46
N LEU A 326 9.35 20.95 3.23
CA LEU A 326 9.11 19.52 3.33
C LEU A 326 8.09 19.21 4.43
N SER A 327 7.25 18.19 4.26
CA SER A 327 6.44 17.68 5.38
C SER A 327 7.33 16.90 6.34
N PHE A 328 7.30 17.25 7.62
CA PHE A 328 8.03 16.55 8.67
C PHE A 328 7.61 15.07 8.77
N GLU A 329 6.31 14.79 8.71
CA GLU A 329 5.73 13.45 8.84
C GLU A 329 6.13 12.56 7.67
N SER A 330 6.03 13.08 6.43
CA SER A 330 6.49 12.38 5.23
C SER A 330 7.99 12.12 5.26
N THR A 331 8.78 13.07 5.78
CA THR A 331 10.25 12.93 5.85
C THR A 331 10.68 11.98 6.95
N GLN A 332 9.95 11.94 8.06
CA GLN A 332 10.13 10.94 9.12
C GLN A 332 9.85 9.52 8.63
N ALA A 333 8.76 9.32 7.87
CA ALA A 333 8.42 8.03 7.29
C ALA A 333 9.50 7.55 6.30
N PHE A 334 9.92 8.42 5.37
CA PHE A 334 11.00 8.14 4.41
C PHE A 334 12.32 7.78 5.11
N LYS A 335 12.70 8.54 6.14
CA LYS A 335 13.88 8.27 6.98
C LYS A 335 13.82 6.86 7.60
N ARG A 336 12.67 6.44 8.11
CA ARG A 336 12.49 5.11 8.74
C ARG A 336 12.55 3.99 7.72
N GLU A 337 11.85 4.14 6.59
CA GLU A 337 11.82 3.14 5.51
C GLU A 337 13.21 2.89 4.93
N LYS A 338 13.98 3.97 4.70
CA LYS A 338 15.32 3.90 4.10
C LYS A 338 16.46 3.83 5.12
N ASN A 339 16.14 3.77 6.42
CA ASN A 339 17.08 3.75 7.53
C ASN A 339 18.16 4.88 7.47
N LEU A 340 17.74 6.12 7.20
CA LEU A 340 18.63 7.27 7.02
C LEU A 340 18.78 8.11 8.29
N THR A 341 19.79 8.99 8.32
CA THR A 341 19.88 10.12 9.26
C THR A 341 18.89 11.23 8.86
N TRP A 342 18.60 12.17 9.76
CA TRP A 342 17.74 13.33 9.41
C TRP A 342 18.36 14.20 8.32
N LYS A 343 19.68 14.42 8.37
CA LYS A 343 20.45 15.12 7.34
C LYS A 343 20.24 14.48 5.99
N ASN A 344 20.60 13.20 5.87
CA ASN A 344 20.54 12.49 4.59
C ASN A 344 19.11 12.38 4.07
N ALA A 345 18.10 12.19 4.93
CA ALA A 345 16.71 12.13 4.51
C ALA A 345 16.21 13.46 3.91
N ILE A 346 16.59 14.60 4.52
CA ILE A 346 16.24 15.92 4.02
C ILE A 346 17.02 16.23 2.74
N GLU A 347 18.34 16.02 2.72
CA GLU A 347 19.19 16.25 1.54
C GLU A 347 18.77 15.37 0.36
N THR A 348 18.42 14.10 0.57
CA THR A 348 17.93 13.22 -0.51
C THR A 348 16.62 13.73 -1.09
N LYS A 349 15.69 14.20 -0.24
CA LYS A 349 14.42 14.76 -0.72
C LYS A 349 14.62 16.07 -1.47
N LEU A 350 15.56 16.91 -1.02
CA LEU A 350 15.93 18.14 -1.69
C LEU A 350 16.61 17.88 -3.04
N ALA A 351 17.48 16.85 -3.11
CA ALA A 351 18.14 16.44 -4.35
C ALA A 351 17.15 15.86 -5.37
N ALA A 352 16.05 15.27 -4.91
CA ALA A 352 14.97 14.81 -5.78
C ALA A 352 14.08 15.93 -6.32
N TRP A 353 14.25 17.18 -5.85
CA TRP A 353 13.51 18.31 -6.39
C TRP A 353 14.05 18.72 -7.75
N ILE A 354 13.13 19.10 -8.61
CA ILE A 354 13.45 19.65 -9.92
C ILE A 354 13.65 21.16 -9.73
N TRP A 355 14.84 21.65 -10.05
CA TRP A 355 15.15 23.07 -10.02
C TRP A 355 15.09 23.62 -11.44
N VAL A 356 14.36 24.72 -11.63
CA VAL A 356 14.31 25.43 -12.91
C VAL A 356 14.26 26.93 -12.66
N ASN A 357 15.22 27.68 -13.21
CA ASN A 357 15.39 29.13 -13.06
C ASN A 357 15.36 29.58 -11.57
N GLY A 358 16.05 28.84 -10.70
CA GLY A 358 16.08 29.10 -9.25
C GLY A 358 14.79 28.74 -8.49
N LYS A 359 13.77 28.22 -9.19
CA LYS A 359 12.50 27.79 -8.58
C LYS A 359 12.47 26.27 -8.35
N PRO A 360 12.22 25.81 -7.12
CA PRO A 360 12.11 24.37 -6.84
C PRO A 360 10.70 23.81 -7.12
N PHE A 361 10.66 22.62 -7.70
CA PHE A 361 9.46 21.82 -7.92
C PHE A 361 9.57 20.48 -7.18
N ARG A 362 8.69 20.29 -6.20
CA ARG A 362 8.70 19.15 -5.25
C ARG A 362 8.35 17.79 -5.86
N SER A 363 7.95 17.77 -7.13
CA SER A 363 7.68 16.55 -7.89
C SER A 363 7.60 16.86 -9.38
N VAL A 364 7.78 15.83 -10.19
CA VAL A 364 7.45 15.83 -11.63
C VAL A 364 6.04 16.38 -11.87
N HIS A 365 5.08 16.02 -11.02
CA HIS A 365 3.71 16.51 -11.13
C HIS A 365 3.58 18.02 -10.86
N ALA A 366 4.29 18.55 -9.86
CA ALA A 366 4.31 19.98 -9.57
C ALA A 366 4.95 20.78 -10.72
N PHE A 367 6.04 20.27 -11.28
CA PHE A 367 6.68 20.82 -12.48
C PHE A 367 5.70 20.83 -13.68
N CYS A 368 5.14 19.67 -14.02
CA CYS A 368 4.14 19.51 -15.08
C CYS A 368 2.95 20.47 -14.89
N LYS A 369 2.42 20.60 -13.67
CA LYS A 369 1.29 21.48 -13.38
C LYS A 369 1.66 22.95 -13.58
N HIS A 370 2.84 23.37 -13.12
CA HIS A 370 3.26 24.76 -13.22
C HIS A 370 3.53 25.18 -14.67
N PHE A 371 4.28 24.37 -15.40
CA PHE A 371 4.60 24.60 -16.80
C PHE A 371 3.51 24.07 -17.76
N LYS A 372 2.38 23.58 -17.23
CA LYS A 372 1.25 23.06 -18.01
C LYS A 372 1.68 22.04 -19.09
N ILE A 373 2.60 21.15 -18.73
CA ILE A 373 3.14 20.08 -19.58
C ILE A 373 2.45 18.76 -19.17
N ALA A 374 1.97 17.98 -20.14
CA ALA A 374 1.48 16.63 -19.87
C ALA A 374 2.64 15.72 -19.41
N LYS A 375 2.37 14.76 -18.51
CA LYS A 375 3.43 13.90 -17.95
C LYS A 375 4.11 13.04 -19.02
N GLU A 376 3.34 12.61 -20.01
CA GLU A 376 3.77 11.79 -21.14
C GLU A 376 4.72 12.58 -22.05
N THR A 377 4.41 13.85 -22.28
CA THR A 377 5.26 14.79 -23.04
C THR A 377 6.57 15.06 -22.32
N LEU A 378 6.53 15.30 -21.01
CA LEU A 378 7.74 15.46 -20.21
C LEU A 378 8.62 14.21 -20.27
N LYS A 379 8.03 13.02 -20.15
CA LYS A 379 8.75 11.75 -20.25
C LYS A 379 9.45 11.61 -21.60
N LYS A 380 8.73 11.86 -22.69
CA LYS A 380 9.29 11.82 -24.05
C LYS A 380 10.52 12.72 -24.18
N TYR A 381 10.44 13.97 -23.72
CA TYR A 381 11.57 14.90 -23.82
C TYR A 381 12.77 14.49 -22.96
N LEU A 382 12.53 13.92 -21.76
CA LEU A 382 13.61 13.36 -20.95
C LEU A 382 14.26 12.15 -21.63
N ASP A 383 13.47 11.28 -22.26
CA ASP A 383 13.96 10.10 -23.01
C ASP A 383 14.76 10.53 -24.26
N GLU A 384 14.43 11.68 -24.86
CA GLU A 384 15.17 12.33 -25.96
C GLU A 384 16.40 13.13 -25.49
N GLY A 385 16.71 13.13 -24.19
CA GLY A 385 17.92 13.74 -23.61
C GLY A 385 17.80 15.21 -23.22
N PHE A 386 16.61 15.81 -23.29
CA PHE A 386 16.39 17.18 -22.81
C PHE A 386 16.36 17.24 -21.28
N ASN A 387 16.83 18.35 -20.70
CA ASN A 387 16.75 18.61 -19.26
C ASN A 387 15.53 19.47 -18.89
N TYR A 388 15.22 19.53 -17.58
CA TYR A 388 14.08 20.30 -17.08
C TYR A 388 14.14 21.81 -17.41
N GLU A 389 15.34 22.39 -17.47
CA GLU A 389 15.57 23.78 -17.89
C GLU A 389 15.11 24.02 -19.33
N GLN A 390 15.57 23.18 -20.26
CA GLN A 390 15.22 23.22 -21.67
C GLN A 390 13.72 22.98 -21.86
N ILE A 391 13.18 21.96 -21.20
CA ILE A 391 11.76 21.60 -21.27
C ILE A 391 10.87 22.73 -20.73
N SER A 392 11.30 23.44 -19.69
CA SER A 392 10.58 24.60 -19.15
C SER A 392 10.47 25.78 -20.12
N LYS A 393 11.45 25.93 -21.01
CA LYS A 393 11.46 26.95 -22.07
C LYS A 393 10.59 26.50 -23.25
N MET A 394 10.58 25.20 -23.54
CA MET A 394 9.77 24.56 -24.59
C MET A 394 8.27 24.47 -24.24
N SER A 395 7.93 24.53 -22.96
CA SER A 395 6.55 24.53 -22.43
C SER A 395 5.65 25.61 -23.02
N LYS A 396 6.21 26.75 -23.43
CA LYS A 396 5.46 27.82 -24.11
C LYS A 396 5.24 27.53 -25.60
N THR A 397 6.08 26.70 -26.23
CA THR A 397 6.19 26.57 -27.69
C THR A 397 5.14 25.68 -28.34
N TYR A 398 4.23 25.10 -27.56
CA TYR A 398 3.01 24.45 -28.11
C TYR A 398 1.74 25.28 -27.92
N ARG A 399 1.85 26.53 -27.45
CA ARG A 399 0.68 27.42 -27.34
C ARG A 399 0.46 28.32 -28.54
N VAL A 400 1.49 28.70 -29.29
CA VAL A 400 1.32 29.56 -30.46
C VAL A 400 1.76 28.81 -31.71
N ILE A 401 0.81 28.56 -32.59
CA ILE A 401 1.07 28.01 -33.92
C ILE A 401 1.11 29.21 -34.85
N HIS A 402 2.28 29.51 -35.38
CA HIS A 402 2.48 30.56 -36.37
C HIS A 402 2.10 30.02 -37.75
N TRP A 403 0.98 30.46 -38.29
CA TRP A 403 0.47 30.00 -39.59
C TRP A 403 0.04 31.19 -40.45
N LYS A 404 0.65 31.35 -41.63
CA LYS A 404 0.40 32.46 -42.58
C LYS A 404 0.41 33.85 -41.92
N GLY A 405 1.39 34.11 -41.05
CA GLY A 405 1.54 35.40 -40.37
C GLY A 405 0.55 35.65 -39.22
N GLN A 406 -0.23 34.64 -38.82
CA GLN A 406 -1.13 34.70 -37.66
C GLN A 406 -0.74 33.71 -36.57
N ASP A 407 -0.98 34.13 -35.32
CA ASP A 407 -0.64 33.40 -34.11
C ASP A 407 -1.87 32.71 -33.53
N PHE A 408 -1.88 31.37 -33.55
CA PHE A 408 -3.02 30.60 -33.08
C PHE A 408 -2.75 29.94 -31.74
N THR A 409 -3.63 30.20 -30.77
CA THR A 409 -3.50 29.67 -29.40
C THR A 409 -3.82 28.16 -29.26
N SER A 410 -4.21 27.50 -30.35
CA SER A 410 -4.53 26.07 -30.37
C SER A 410 -4.54 25.48 -31.78
N ILE A 411 -4.28 24.18 -31.89
CA ILE A 411 -4.38 23.41 -33.14
C ILE A 411 -5.76 23.57 -33.77
N ALA A 412 -6.83 23.54 -32.96
CA ALA A 412 -8.20 23.73 -33.43
C ALA A 412 -8.42 25.09 -34.12
N LYS A 413 -7.88 26.18 -33.56
CA LYS A 413 -7.98 27.52 -34.18
C LYS A 413 -7.17 27.61 -35.47
N ALA A 414 -5.95 27.08 -35.46
CA ALA A 414 -5.09 27.05 -36.65
C ALA A 414 -5.70 26.19 -37.77
N CYS A 415 -6.28 25.03 -37.44
CA CYS A 415 -6.97 24.16 -38.40
C CYS A 415 -8.22 24.81 -38.99
N ARG A 416 -8.98 25.58 -38.19
CA ARG A 416 -10.11 26.38 -38.69
C ARG A 416 -9.65 27.48 -39.64
N ALA A 417 -8.59 28.20 -39.31
CA ALA A 417 -8.04 29.25 -40.18
C ALA A 417 -7.43 28.69 -41.48
N ALA A 418 -6.86 27.48 -41.43
CA ALA A 418 -6.40 26.75 -42.60
C ALA A 418 -7.51 25.99 -43.33
N ASP A 419 -8.74 25.98 -42.79
CA ASP A 419 -9.90 25.21 -43.27
C ASP A 419 -9.54 23.73 -43.58
N ILE A 420 -8.98 23.05 -42.57
CA ILE A 420 -8.58 21.64 -42.61
C ILE A 420 -9.12 20.88 -41.39
N ASN A 421 -9.29 19.58 -41.53
CA ASN A 421 -9.86 18.74 -40.48
C ASN A 421 -8.85 18.51 -39.31
N GLU A 422 -9.21 18.98 -38.12
CA GLU A 422 -8.39 18.85 -36.91
C GLU A 422 -8.05 17.40 -36.55
N SER A 423 -8.98 16.45 -36.72
CA SER A 423 -8.76 15.05 -36.39
C SER A 423 -7.67 14.42 -37.26
N ASN A 424 -7.60 14.80 -38.55
CA ASN A 424 -6.56 14.35 -39.46
C ASN A 424 -5.18 14.91 -39.06
N VAL A 425 -5.13 16.20 -38.70
CA VAL A 425 -3.92 16.86 -38.19
C VAL A 425 -3.42 16.16 -36.93
N ARG A 426 -4.30 15.91 -35.95
CA ARG A 426 -3.97 15.19 -34.71
C ARG A 426 -3.51 13.76 -34.96
N GLY A 427 -4.16 13.05 -35.88
CA GLY A 427 -3.77 11.70 -36.28
C GLY A 427 -2.36 11.67 -36.84
N ARG A 428 -2.02 12.61 -37.74
CA ARG A 428 -0.67 12.71 -38.32
C ARG A 428 0.39 13.03 -37.28
N ILE A 429 0.13 13.97 -36.36
CA ILE A 429 1.02 14.29 -35.24
C ILE A 429 1.32 13.03 -34.42
N ARG A 430 0.29 12.24 -34.10
CA ARG A 430 0.43 11.00 -33.33
C ARG A 430 1.23 9.93 -34.10
N ASP A 431 0.89 9.70 -35.37
CA ASP A 431 1.38 8.54 -36.12
C ASP A 431 2.75 8.80 -36.78
N LYS A 432 3.10 10.07 -37.03
CA LYS A 432 4.35 10.48 -37.68
C LYS A 432 5.26 11.31 -36.79
N GLY A 433 4.83 11.69 -35.58
CA GLY A 433 5.64 12.42 -34.62
C GLY A 433 6.00 13.87 -35.02
N CYS A 434 5.39 14.42 -36.07
CA CYS A 434 5.64 15.77 -36.57
C CYS A 434 4.98 16.87 -35.72
N SER A 435 5.46 18.10 -35.87
CA SER A 435 4.91 19.28 -35.21
C SER A 435 3.52 19.68 -35.74
N PRO A 436 2.74 20.49 -34.99
CA PRO A 436 1.44 20.97 -35.44
C PRO A 436 1.51 21.80 -36.72
N LEU A 437 2.56 22.63 -36.88
CA LEU A 437 2.75 23.43 -38.08
C LEU A 437 3.01 22.55 -39.30
N GLU A 438 3.94 21.60 -39.22
CA GLU A 438 4.24 20.66 -40.32
C GLU A 438 3.00 19.82 -40.71
N ALA A 439 2.20 19.43 -39.73
CA ALA A 439 0.96 18.70 -39.98
C ALA A 439 -0.09 19.59 -40.69
N ILE A 440 -0.24 20.85 -40.27
CA ILE A 440 -1.14 21.83 -40.90
C ILE A 440 -0.68 22.15 -42.33
N GLU A 441 0.61 22.39 -42.54
CA GLU A 441 1.22 22.61 -43.86
C GLU A 441 0.95 21.45 -44.82
N TYR A 442 1.15 20.22 -44.34
CA TYR A 442 0.90 19.02 -45.13
C TYR A 442 -0.56 18.95 -45.59
N PHE A 443 -1.52 19.15 -44.68
CA PHE A 443 -2.93 19.08 -45.03
C PHE A 443 -3.40 20.29 -45.85
N SER A 444 -2.80 21.47 -45.67
CA SER A 444 -3.02 22.64 -46.53
C SER A 444 -2.58 22.37 -47.97
N LYS A 445 -1.35 21.88 -48.17
CA LYS A 445 -0.84 21.49 -49.50
C LYS A 445 -1.67 20.38 -50.12
N LYS A 446 -2.05 19.36 -49.34
CA LYS A 446 -2.89 18.25 -49.81
C LYS A 446 -4.28 18.73 -50.24
N LYS A 447 -4.85 19.74 -49.56
CA LYS A 447 -6.11 20.36 -49.95
C LYS A 447 -5.97 21.15 -51.26
N GLU A 448 -4.89 21.90 -51.44
CA GLU A 448 -4.59 22.60 -52.70
C GLU A 448 -4.41 21.64 -53.89
N GLN A 449 -3.93 20.42 -53.64
CA GLN A 449 -3.80 19.36 -54.66
C GLN A 449 -5.12 18.66 -55.01
N LEU A 450 -6.14 18.74 -54.14
CA LEU A 450 -7.48 18.19 -54.38
C LEU A 450 -8.35 19.22 -55.11
N LYS A 451 -7.98 19.63 -56.33
CA LYS A 451 -8.77 20.53 -57.22
C LYS A 451 -9.98 19.80 -57.85
N GLY A 452 -10.81 19.16 -57.03
CA GLY A 452 -11.98 18.41 -57.50
C GLY A 452 -11.62 17.12 -58.24
N TYR A 453 -12.59 16.60 -58.98
CA TYR A 453 -12.49 15.36 -59.74
C TYR A 453 -12.85 15.67 -61.19
N VAL A 454 -11.95 15.42 -62.12
CA VAL A 454 -12.26 15.48 -63.55
C VAL A 454 -12.53 14.04 -64.00
N VAL A 455 -13.76 13.76 -64.42
CA VAL A 455 -14.18 12.42 -64.86
C VAL A 455 -14.94 12.59 -66.16
N PHE A 456 -14.45 11.96 -67.24
CA PHE A 456 -14.93 12.16 -68.62
C PHE A 456 -14.99 13.63 -69.05
N GLY A 457 -14.00 14.43 -68.65
CA GLY A 457 -13.92 15.86 -68.99
C GLY A 457 -14.85 16.77 -68.18
N VAL A 458 -15.70 16.22 -67.31
CA VAL A 458 -16.56 17.00 -66.42
C VAL A 458 -15.87 17.22 -65.08
N HIS A 459 -15.84 18.47 -64.61
CA HIS A 459 -15.31 18.82 -63.30
C HIS A 459 -16.39 18.70 -62.22
N TYR A 460 -16.08 17.95 -61.17
CA TYR A 460 -16.88 17.83 -59.96
C TYR A 460 -16.10 18.43 -58.80
N ALA A 461 -16.67 19.42 -58.11
CA ALA A 461 -15.97 20.12 -57.03
C ALA A 461 -15.75 19.19 -55.82
N THR A 462 -16.65 18.22 -55.61
CA THR A 462 -16.54 17.24 -54.52
C THR A 462 -16.79 15.80 -54.97
N ILE A 463 -16.28 14.84 -54.19
CA ILE A 463 -16.57 13.42 -54.42
C ILE A 463 -18.07 13.13 -54.28
N LYS A 464 -18.79 13.90 -53.46
CA LYS A 464 -20.23 13.72 -53.24
C LYS A 464 -21.02 14.08 -54.48
N GLU A 465 -20.62 15.15 -55.19
CA GLU A 465 -21.22 15.53 -56.47
C GLU A 465 -20.94 14.49 -57.55
N LEU A 466 -19.69 14.02 -57.66
CA LEU A 466 -19.32 12.94 -58.58
C LEU A 466 -20.19 11.71 -58.33
N LEU A 467 -20.24 11.23 -57.09
CA LEU A 467 -20.98 10.00 -56.76
C LEU A 467 -22.49 10.13 -56.95
N LYS A 468 -23.04 11.34 -56.76
CA LYS A 468 -24.46 11.62 -57.05
C LYS A 468 -24.74 11.57 -58.56
N ALA A 469 -23.83 12.07 -59.39
CA ALA A 469 -23.99 12.06 -60.85
C ALA A 469 -24.00 10.64 -61.44
N PHE A 470 -23.30 9.69 -60.80
CA PHE A 470 -23.22 8.28 -61.22
C PHE A 470 -24.09 7.32 -60.38
N ASP A 471 -25.00 7.85 -59.56
CA ASP A 471 -25.87 7.08 -58.64
C ASP A 471 -25.13 5.97 -57.87
N LEU A 472 -23.99 6.33 -57.28
CA LEU A 472 -23.08 5.39 -56.65
C LEU A 472 -22.88 5.69 -55.17
N SER A 473 -22.91 4.67 -54.31
CA SER A 473 -22.61 4.86 -52.89
C SER A 473 -21.11 5.04 -52.64
N PHE A 474 -20.77 5.84 -51.63
CA PHE A 474 -19.37 6.08 -51.23
C PHE A 474 -18.65 4.77 -50.85
N GLU A 475 -19.35 3.84 -50.19
CA GLU A 475 -18.80 2.54 -49.81
C GLU A 475 -18.43 1.69 -51.04
N THR A 476 -19.27 1.71 -52.07
CA THR A 476 -19.03 0.95 -53.30
C THR A 476 -17.84 1.54 -54.06
N TYR A 477 -17.82 2.87 -54.20
CA TYR A 477 -16.69 3.60 -54.80
C TYR A 477 -15.38 3.38 -54.04
N SER A 478 -15.38 3.52 -52.72
CA SER A 478 -14.18 3.35 -51.87
C SER A 478 -13.60 1.94 -51.99
N ARG A 479 -14.46 0.91 -52.02
CA ARG A 479 -14.04 -0.48 -52.23
C ARG A 479 -13.41 -0.69 -53.60
N ARG A 480 -14.01 -0.13 -54.66
CA ARG A 480 -13.49 -0.21 -56.04
C ARG A 480 -12.10 0.45 -56.16
N ARG A 481 -11.93 1.65 -55.58
CA ARG A 481 -10.64 2.34 -55.51
C ARG A 481 -9.57 1.57 -54.73
N LYS A 482 -9.94 0.94 -53.61
CA LYS A 482 -9.01 0.07 -52.84
C LYS A 482 -8.58 -1.17 -53.61
N ASN A 483 -9.42 -1.66 -54.52
CA ASN A 483 -9.10 -2.77 -55.41
C ASN A 483 -8.33 -2.33 -56.67
N GLY A 484 -7.84 -1.08 -56.72
CA GLY A 484 -6.96 -0.58 -57.76
C GLY A 484 -7.66 0.03 -58.98
N MET A 485 -9.00 0.11 -59.02
CA MET A 485 -9.71 0.72 -60.15
C MET A 485 -9.42 2.22 -60.26
N SER A 486 -9.36 2.73 -61.49
CA SER A 486 -9.34 4.18 -61.77
C SER A 486 -10.62 4.87 -61.29
N ILE A 487 -10.67 6.21 -61.34
CA ILE A 487 -11.87 6.93 -60.90
C ILE A 487 -13.00 6.66 -61.89
N GLU A 488 -12.69 6.68 -63.19
CA GLU A 488 -13.56 6.40 -64.32
C GLU A 488 -14.12 4.98 -64.27
N GLU A 489 -13.25 3.98 -64.04
CA GLU A 489 -13.66 2.58 -63.88
C GLU A 489 -14.53 2.40 -62.64
N ALA A 490 -14.17 3.06 -61.53
CA ALA A 490 -14.91 2.91 -60.29
C ALA A 490 -16.34 3.44 -60.38
N VAL A 491 -16.59 4.50 -61.17
CA VAL A 491 -17.92 5.10 -61.34
C VAL A 491 -18.77 4.42 -62.42
N THR A 492 -18.16 3.77 -63.41
CA THR A 492 -18.87 3.14 -64.54
C THR A 492 -19.27 1.69 -64.29
N GLN A 493 -18.62 0.99 -63.36
CA GLN A 493 -18.92 -0.41 -63.09
C GLN A 493 -20.36 -0.61 -62.56
N PRO A 494 -21.15 -1.58 -63.08
CA PRO A 494 -22.51 -1.86 -62.60
C PRO A 494 -22.52 -2.31 -61.13
N ASN A 495 -23.52 -1.87 -60.36
CA ASN A 495 -23.65 -2.26 -58.95
C ASN A 495 -24.17 -3.70 -58.83
N ARG A 496 -23.47 -4.57 -58.09
CA ARG A 496 -23.78 -6.03 -57.99
C ARG A 496 -24.96 -6.34 -57.05
N ILE A 497 -25.67 -5.32 -56.55
CA ILE A 497 -26.79 -5.49 -55.62
C ILE A 497 -28.00 -5.94 -56.44
N VAL A 498 -28.28 -7.24 -56.40
CA VAL A 498 -29.44 -7.84 -57.05
C VAL A 498 -30.66 -7.53 -56.18
N SER A 499 -31.57 -6.70 -56.70
CA SER A 499 -32.92 -6.57 -56.16
C SER A 499 -33.61 -7.93 -56.22
N VAL A 500 -34.32 -8.31 -55.16
CA VAL A 500 -34.98 -9.61 -55.08
C VAL A 500 -36.49 -9.43 -55.07
N ASN A 501 -37.17 -10.12 -55.98
CA ASN A 501 -38.62 -10.18 -56.02
C ASN A 501 -39.09 -11.36 -55.16
N ILE A 502 -39.99 -11.11 -54.22
CA ILE A 502 -40.59 -12.12 -53.35
C ILE A 502 -42.09 -11.87 -53.35
N ASP A 503 -42.86 -12.85 -53.84
CA ASP A 503 -44.33 -12.79 -53.95
C ASP A 503 -44.83 -11.50 -54.63
N GLY A 504 -44.16 -11.08 -55.71
CA GLY A 504 -44.52 -9.89 -56.50
C GLY A 504 -44.02 -8.55 -55.93
N LYS A 505 -43.32 -8.55 -54.78
CA LYS A 505 -42.73 -7.35 -54.19
C LYS A 505 -41.21 -7.32 -54.36
N ASN A 506 -40.71 -6.21 -54.92
CA ASN A 506 -39.28 -5.97 -55.09
C ASN A 506 -38.65 -5.39 -53.82
N TYR A 507 -37.58 -6.03 -53.35
CA TYR A 507 -36.75 -5.58 -52.25
C TYR A 507 -35.38 -5.16 -52.77
N SER A 508 -34.85 -4.04 -52.27
CA SER A 508 -33.57 -3.49 -52.71
C SER A 508 -32.35 -4.38 -52.39
N SER A 509 -32.51 -5.38 -51.52
CA SER A 509 -31.53 -6.44 -51.27
C SER A 509 -32.15 -7.61 -50.50
N ILE A 510 -31.46 -8.75 -50.48
CA ILE A 510 -31.79 -9.90 -49.61
C ILE A 510 -31.87 -9.46 -48.14
N ALA A 511 -30.94 -8.60 -47.69
CA ALA A 511 -30.93 -8.08 -46.32
C ALA A 511 -32.14 -7.19 -46.00
N ASN A 512 -32.65 -6.43 -46.97
CA ASN A 512 -33.88 -5.67 -46.82
C ASN A 512 -35.09 -6.61 -46.69
N ALA A 513 -35.19 -7.60 -47.57
CA ALA A 513 -36.21 -8.63 -47.48
C ALA A 513 -36.19 -9.35 -46.12
N CYS A 514 -35.02 -9.83 -45.67
CA CYS A 514 -34.89 -10.55 -44.40
C CYS A 514 -35.34 -9.70 -43.20
N ARG A 515 -34.98 -8.41 -43.17
CA ARG A 515 -35.44 -7.47 -42.13
C ARG A 515 -36.94 -7.27 -42.15
N LYS A 516 -37.55 -7.14 -43.33
CA LYS A 516 -39.00 -6.95 -43.46
C LYS A 516 -39.76 -8.19 -42.96
N PHE A 517 -39.23 -9.37 -43.22
CA PHE A 517 -39.82 -10.64 -42.82
C PHE A 517 -39.41 -11.11 -41.41
N GLY A 518 -38.54 -10.38 -40.71
CA GLY A 518 -38.11 -10.74 -39.36
C GLY A 518 -37.29 -12.04 -39.29
N ILE A 519 -36.60 -12.41 -40.37
CA ILE A 519 -35.85 -13.67 -40.48
C ILE A 519 -34.34 -13.43 -40.54
N SER A 520 -33.56 -14.44 -40.14
CA SER A 520 -32.10 -14.36 -40.13
C SER A 520 -31.50 -14.43 -41.54
N GLU A 521 -30.77 -13.39 -41.93
CA GLU A 521 -30.04 -13.34 -43.20
C GLU A 521 -29.04 -14.50 -43.34
N THR A 522 -28.42 -14.93 -42.23
CA THR A 522 -27.47 -16.05 -42.23
C THR A 522 -28.14 -17.39 -42.55
N ASP A 523 -29.38 -17.60 -42.12
CA ASP A 523 -30.13 -18.84 -42.39
C ASP A 523 -30.57 -18.90 -43.86
N VAL A 524 -30.97 -17.75 -44.42
CA VAL A 524 -31.30 -17.61 -45.85
C VAL A 524 -30.08 -17.92 -46.71
N TYR A 525 -28.90 -17.37 -46.37
CA TYR A 525 -27.65 -17.72 -47.07
C TYR A 525 -27.25 -19.19 -46.91
N SER A 526 -27.52 -19.80 -45.74
CA SER A 526 -27.29 -21.23 -45.52
C SER A 526 -28.16 -22.10 -46.42
N GLN A 527 -29.45 -21.76 -46.56
CA GLN A 527 -30.36 -22.45 -47.48
C GLN A 527 -29.94 -22.24 -48.95
N LYS A 528 -29.52 -21.04 -49.33
CA LYS A 528 -28.98 -20.78 -50.67
C LYS A 528 -27.74 -21.61 -50.97
N LYS A 529 -26.84 -21.78 -50.00
CA LYS A 529 -25.66 -22.67 -50.14
C LYS A 529 -26.05 -24.14 -50.31
N ARG A 530 -27.23 -24.53 -49.85
CA ARG A 530 -27.84 -25.86 -50.06
C ARG A 530 -28.61 -25.98 -51.38
N GLY A 531 -28.52 -24.98 -52.26
CA GLY A 531 -29.08 -25.02 -53.61
C GLY A 531 -30.49 -24.42 -53.76
N LEU A 532 -31.10 -23.88 -52.70
CA LEU A 532 -32.42 -23.24 -52.80
C LEU A 532 -32.33 -21.87 -53.49
N SER A 533 -33.37 -21.49 -54.23
CA SER A 533 -33.53 -20.12 -54.73
C SER A 533 -33.69 -19.14 -53.56
N ILE A 534 -33.43 -17.84 -53.78
CA ILE A 534 -33.54 -16.83 -52.72
C ILE A 534 -34.98 -16.79 -52.15
N GLU A 535 -35.97 -16.88 -53.03
CA GLU A 535 -37.38 -16.90 -52.62
C GLU A 535 -37.71 -18.14 -51.79
N GLN A 536 -37.30 -19.33 -52.25
CA GLN A 536 -37.49 -20.58 -51.51
C GLN A 536 -36.76 -20.57 -50.16
N ALA A 537 -35.54 -20.04 -50.13
CA ALA A 537 -34.74 -19.91 -48.92
C ALA A 537 -35.43 -19.01 -47.88
N ILE A 538 -36.03 -17.90 -48.32
CA ILE A 538 -36.80 -16.99 -47.45
C ILE A 538 -38.06 -17.67 -46.92
N LYS A 539 -38.85 -18.33 -47.79
CA LYS A 539 -40.07 -19.08 -47.40
C LYS A 539 -39.76 -20.18 -46.38
N VAL A 540 -38.72 -20.98 -46.60
CA VAL A 540 -38.30 -22.03 -45.65
C VAL A 540 -37.85 -21.45 -44.31
N THR A 541 -37.16 -20.30 -44.33
CA THR A 541 -36.67 -19.66 -43.10
C THR A 541 -37.82 -19.06 -42.30
N GLN A 542 -38.83 -18.46 -42.96
CA GLN A 542 -40.07 -18.00 -42.31
C GLN A 542 -40.84 -19.14 -41.64
N LEU A 543 -41.03 -20.25 -42.36
CA LEU A 543 -41.72 -21.44 -41.81
C LEU A 543 -41.01 -21.98 -40.56
N ARG A 544 -39.68 -21.99 -40.53
CA ARG A 544 -38.90 -22.40 -39.35
C ARG A 544 -38.97 -21.40 -38.21
N ALA A 545 -38.96 -20.10 -38.50
CA ALA A 545 -39.06 -19.06 -37.49
C ALA A 545 -40.40 -19.12 -36.72
N ASN A 546 -41.46 -19.57 -37.39
CA ASN A 546 -42.80 -19.72 -36.82
C ASN A 546 -43.01 -21.02 -36.01
N GLN A 547 -42.03 -21.93 -35.95
CA GLN A 547 -42.15 -23.15 -35.15
C GLN A 547 -41.76 -22.90 -33.68
N PRO A 548 -42.49 -23.45 -32.70
CA PRO A 548 -42.14 -23.31 -31.29
C PRO A 548 -40.73 -23.91 -31.03
N PRO A 549 -39.94 -23.30 -30.14
CA PRO A 549 -38.58 -23.75 -29.86
C PRO A 549 -38.60 -25.19 -29.35
N LYS A 550 -37.81 -26.07 -29.99
CA LYS A 550 -37.71 -27.48 -29.64
C LYS A 550 -37.16 -27.62 -28.21
N VAL A 551 -38.06 -27.84 -27.25
CA VAL A 551 -37.73 -28.16 -25.85
C VAL A 551 -37.06 -29.54 -25.78
N ILE A 552 -36.05 -29.65 -24.92
CA ILE A 552 -35.27 -30.86 -24.75
C ILE A 552 -35.69 -31.49 -23.43
N GLU A 553 -36.24 -32.70 -23.47
CA GLU A 553 -36.53 -33.46 -22.26
C GLU A 553 -35.33 -34.32 -21.87
N PHE A 554 -34.91 -34.23 -20.62
CA PHE A 554 -33.84 -35.06 -20.07
C PHE A 554 -34.08 -35.34 -18.58
N ARG A 555 -34.21 -36.64 -18.22
CA ARG A 555 -34.54 -37.13 -16.87
C ARG A 555 -35.81 -36.49 -16.27
N GLY A 556 -36.90 -36.45 -17.04
CA GLY A 556 -38.19 -35.92 -16.60
C GLY A 556 -38.24 -34.41 -16.39
N LYS A 557 -37.23 -33.66 -16.88
CA LYS A 557 -37.21 -32.19 -16.90
C LYS A 557 -37.06 -31.67 -18.31
N THR A 558 -37.79 -30.62 -18.63
CA THR A 558 -37.72 -29.92 -19.91
C THR A 558 -36.76 -28.74 -19.85
N TYR A 559 -35.91 -28.62 -20.87
CA TYR A 559 -34.93 -27.54 -21.00
C TYR A 559 -35.17 -26.76 -22.29
N PRO A 560 -35.23 -25.42 -22.23
CA PRO A 560 -35.54 -24.60 -23.41
C PRO A 560 -34.42 -24.57 -24.45
N THR A 561 -33.17 -24.87 -24.06
CA THR A 561 -32.01 -24.91 -24.97
C THR A 561 -30.98 -25.96 -24.54
N LYS A 562 -30.16 -26.42 -25.48
CA LYS A 562 -28.97 -27.25 -25.18
C LYS A 562 -28.02 -26.56 -24.19
N THR A 563 -27.98 -25.23 -24.21
CA THR A 563 -27.18 -24.42 -23.29
C THR A 563 -27.70 -24.51 -21.85
N ALA A 564 -29.02 -24.40 -21.66
CA ALA A 564 -29.65 -24.54 -20.35
C ALA A 564 -29.43 -25.94 -19.78
N LEU A 565 -29.61 -26.97 -20.63
CA LEU A 565 -29.33 -28.36 -20.28
C LEU A 565 -27.84 -28.55 -19.90
N ALA A 566 -26.91 -28.14 -20.74
CA ALA A 566 -25.47 -28.28 -20.46
C ALA A 566 -25.08 -27.62 -19.13
N LYS A 567 -25.57 -26.39 -18.90
CA LYS A 567 -25.26 -25.62 -17.69
C LYS A 567 -25.76 -26.30 -16.42
N GLN A 568 -26.98 -26.85 -16.43
CA GLN A 568 -27.55 -27.55 -15.28
C GLN A 568 -26.68 -28.72 -14.80
N TYR A 569 -26.04 -29.42 -15.74
CA TYR A 569 -25.15 -30.56 -15.46
C TYR A 569 -23.67 -30.18 -15.47
N GLY A 570 -23.34 -28.89 -15.31
CA GLY A 570 -21.96 -28.42 -15.18
C GLY A 570 -21.10 -28.59 -16.45
N ARG A 571 -21.74 -28.61 -17.63
CA ARG A 571 -21.10 -28.71 -18.95
C ARG A 571 -21.18 -27.40 -19.71
N THR A 572 -20.28 -27.25 -20.69
CA THR A 572 -20.37 -26.17 -21.70
C THR A 572 -21.12 -26.68 -22.93
N LEU A 573 -21.80 -25.78 -23.65
CA LEU A 573 -22.47 -26.10 -24.91
C LEU A 573 -21.51 -26.76 -25.92
N ARG A 574 -20.25 -26.30 -25.96
CA ARG A 574 -19.21 -26.85 -26.81
C ARG A 574 -18.90 -28.31 -26.46
N SER A 575 -18.67 -28.62 -25.18
CA SER A 575 -18.41 -29.99 -24.74
C SER A 575 -19.60 -30.92 -25.00
N LEU A 576 -20.83 -30.41 -24.88
CA LEU A 576 -22.03 -31.18 -25.18
C LEU A 576 -22.10 -31.51 -26.68
N ASN A 577 -21.93 -30.51 -27.55
CA ASN A 577 -21.99 -30.68 -29.00
C ASN A 577 -20.85 -31.57 -29.53
N GLU A 578 -19.62 -31.40 -29.04
CA GLU A 578 -18.48 -32.24 -29.43
C GLU A 578 -18.67 -33.70 -29.01
N GLY A 579 -19.28 -33.96 -27.85
CA GLY A 579 -19.58 -35.31 -27.40
C GLY A 579 -20.64 -35.99 -28.28
N LEU A 580 -21.72 -35.28 -28.58
CA LEU A 580 -22.79 -35.77 -29.47
C LEU A 580 -22.28 -35.99 -30.91
N ALA A 581 -21.43 -35.10 -31.42
CA ALA A 581 -20.82 -35.26 -32.75
C ALA A 581 -19.88 -36.47 -32.84
N LYS A 582 -19.33 -36.91 -31.70
CA LYS A 582 -18.52 -38.14 -31.58
C LYS A 582 -19.38 -39.39 -31.31
N GLY A 583 -20.71 -39.29 -31.44
CA GLY A 583 -21.64 -40.42 -31.27
C GLY A 583 -21.94 -40.81 -29.83
N LEU A 584 -21.50 -40.02 -28.83
CA LEU A 584 -21.83 -40.31 -27.43
C LEU A 584 -23.30 -39.98 -27.15
N SER A 585 -23.95 -40.78 -26.28
CA SER A 585 -25.32 -40.49 -25.84
C SER A 585 -25.38 -39.21 -25.00
N LEU A 586 -26.54 -38.53 -25.04
CA LEU A 586 -26.78 -37.31 -24.25
C LEU A 586 -26.48 -37.54 -22.76
N GLU A 587 -26.88 -38.71 -22.25
CA GLU A 587 -26.60 -39.14 -20.88
C GLU A 587 -25.10 -39.36 -20.63
N GLY A 588 -24.41 -40.05 -21.53
CA GLY A 588 -22.98 -40.31 -21.44
C GLY A 588 -22.14 -39.03 -21.45
N VAL A 589 -22.57 -37.98 -22.15
CA VAL A 589 -21.86 -36.69 -22.16
C VAL A 589 -22.14 -35.89 -20.88
N LEU A 590 -23.39 -35.86 -20.42
CA LEU A 590 -23.79 -35.05 -19.27
C LEU A 590 -23.30 -35.63 -17.93
N LEU A 591 -23.23 -36.95 -17.78
CA LEU A 591 -22.96 -37.59 -16.48
C LEU A 591 -21.52 -38.08 -16.27
N LYS A 592 -20.66 -38.06 -17.30
CA LYS A 592 -19.28 -38.55 -17.16
C LYS A 592 -18.48 -37.74 -16.12
N HIS A 593 -18.03 -38.37 -15.03
CA HIS A 593 -17.20 -37.71 -14.02
C HIS A 593 -15.95 -37.07 -14.64
N ARG A 594 -15.64 -35.84 -14.23
CA ARG A 594 -14.47 -35.08 -14.70
C ARG A 594 -13.22 -35.81 -14.21
N ARG A 595 -12.35 -36.30 -15.12
CA ARG A 595 -11.01 -36.79 -14.74
C ARG A 595 -10.28 -35.63 -14.06
N VAL A 596 -10.03 -35.72 -12.76
CA VAL A 596 -9.16 -34.80 -12.03
C VAL A 596 -7.74 -35.10 -12.48
N SER A 597 -7.09 -34.15 -13.14
CA SER A 597 -5.70 -34.28 -13.58
C SER A 597 -4.81 -34.12 -12.35
N VAL A 598 -4.67 -35.19 -11.56
CA VAL A 598 -3.75 -35.20 -10.43
C VAL A 598 -2.33 -35.03 -10.97
N VAL A 599 -1.60 -34.05 -10.44
CA VAL A 599 -0.23 -33.73 -10.81
C VAL A 599 0.66 -34.07 -9.64
N GLU A 600 1.73 -34.80 -9.87
CA GLU A 600 2.75 -35.09 -8.85
C GLU A 600 3.95 -34.16 -9.07
N VAL A 601 4.45 -33.56 -7.99
CA VAL A 601 5.66 -32.73 -7.97
C VAL A 601 6.41 -33.02 -6.69
N ASP A 602 7.67 -33.44 -6.78
CA ASP A 602 8.52 -33.84 -5.63
C ASP A 602 7.82 -34.84 -4.69
N GLY A 603 7.13 -35.84 -5.25
CA GLY A 603 6.40 -36.88 -4.50
C GLY A 603 5.08 -36.43 -3.83
N LYS A 604 4.68 -35.16 -4.01
CA LYS A 604 3.39 -34.64 -3.50
C LYS A 604 2.36 -34.55 -4.62
N LYS A 605 1.15 -35.06 -4.35
CA LYS A 605 0.02 -35.06 -5.28
C LYS A 605 -0.83 -33.80 -5.12
N TYR A 606 -1.08 -33.12 -6.23
CA TYR A 606 -1.89 -31.91 -6.34
C TYR A 606 -3.10 -32.14 -7.25
N PRO A 607 -4.27 -31.54 -6.96
CA PRO A 607 -5.50 -31.80 -7.72
C PRO A 607 -5.48 -31.23 -9.15
N ASN A 608 -4.56 -30.30 -9.46
CA ASN A 608 -4.33 -29.76 -10.80
C ASN A 608 -3.00 -28.97 -10.84
N LYS A 609 -2.59 -28.57 -12.05
CA LYS A 609 -1.36 -27.78 -12.28
C LYS A 609 -1.34 -26.47 -11.50
N ALA A 610 -2.47 -25.78 -11.39
CA ALA A 610 -2.53 -24.49 -10.68
C ALA A 610 -2.29 -24.66 -9.17
N ALA A 611 -2.87 -25.70 -8.57
CA ALA A 611 -2.60 -26.05 -7.17
C ALA A 611 -1.12 -26.41 -6.93
N ALA A 612 -0.50 -27.11 -7.89
CA ALA A 612 0.94 -27.36 -7.85
C ALA A 612 1.75 -26.05 -7.95
N TYR A 613 1.42 -25.13 -8.86
CA TYR A 613 2.11 -23.84 -8.99
C TYR A 613 1.96 -22.94 -7.75
N ASP A 614 0.75 -22.90 -7.18
CA ASP A 614 0.44 -22.09 -6.00
C ASP A 614 1.23 -22.61 -4.78
N ALA A 615 1.43 -23.92 -4.64
CA ALA A 615 2.23 -24.52 -3.56
C ALA A 615 3.72 -24.10 -3.57
N TYR A 616 4.23 -23.69 -4.73
CA TYR A 616 5.61 -23.18 -4.90
C TYR A 616 5.65 -21.64 -5.00
N ASN A 617 4.60 -20.94 -4.52
CA ASN A 617 4.49 -19.48 -4.52
C ASN A 617 4.66 -18.81 -5.91
N ILE A 618 4.21 -19.49 -6.97
CA ILE A 618 4.28 -18.94 -8.33
C ILE A 618 3.01 -18.12 -8.60
N PRO A 619 3.12 -16.81 -8.87
CA PRO A 619 1.96 -15.95 -9.11
C PRO A 619 1.12 -16.42 -10.31
N ARG A 620 -0.22 -16.34 -10.21
CA ARG A 620 -1.15 -16.75 -11.28
C ARG A 620 -0.86 -16.11 -12.64
N ASN A 621 -0.46 -14.84 -12.67
CA ASN A 621 -0.10 -14.14 -13.90
C ASN A 621 1.18 -14.68 -14.57
N LYS A 622 1.91 -15.61 -13.94
CA LYS A 622 3.09 -16.29 -14.49
C LYS A 622 2.83 -17.74 -14.89
N HIS A 623 1.65 -18.29 -14.59
CA HIS A 623 1.29 -19.68 -14.94
C HIS A 623 1.35 -19.95 -16.45
N TYR A 624 1.12 -18.95 -17.30
CA TYR A 624 1.19 -19.11 -18.76
C TYR A 624 2.60 -19.49 -19.25
N ILE A 625 3.65 -19.03 -18.55
CA ILE A 625 5.05 -19.31 -18.87
C ILE A 625 5.35 -20.80 -18.62
N LEU A 626 4.95 -21.31 -17.45
CA LEU A 626 5.14 -22.71 -17.09
C LEU A 626 4.32 -23.63 -17.99
N ASN A 627 3.07 -23.24 -18.31
CA ASN A 627 2.23 -23.98 -19.23
C ASN A 627 2.80 -24.03 -20.66
N ALA A 628 3.57 -23.03 -21.08
CA ALA A 628 4.26 -23.07 -22.38
C ALA A 628 5.35 -24.16 -22.40
N THR A 629 6.10 -24.32 -21.30
CA THR A 629 7.09 -25.40 -21.13
C THR A 629 6.41 -26.78 -21.14
N VAL A 630 5.30 -26.93 -20.43
CA VAL A 630 4.55 -28.19 -20.41
C VAL A 630 3.94 -28.53 -21.78
N ARG A 631 3.51 -27.52 -22.56
CA ARG A 631 3.04 -27.72 -23.94
C ARG A 631 4.14 -28.16 -24.90
N LYS A 632 5.40 -27.82 -24.61
CA LYS A 632 6.57 -28.28 -25.36
C LYS A 632 7.03 -29.68 -24.95
N GLY A 633 6.24 -30.40 -24.15
CA GLY A 633 6.50 -31.78 -23.74
C GLY A 633 7.19 -31.95 -22.38
N GLY A 634 7.53 -30.87 -21.68
CA GLY A 634 8.13 -30.95 -20.33
C GLY A 634 7.13 -31.34 -19.24
N THR A 635 7.61 -31.89 -18.12
CA THR A 635 6.75 -32.17 -16.97
C THR A 635 6.38 -30.88 -16.21
N VAL A 636 5.33 -30.94 -15.39
CA VAL A 636 4.96 -29.81 -14.52
C VAL A 636 6.08 -29.52 -13.51
N GLU A 637 6.76 -30.56 -13.06
CA GLU A 637 7.91 -30.47 -12.16
C GLU A 637 9.09 -29.75 -12.82
N ASP A 638 9.45 -30.12 -14.05
CA ASP A 638 10.51 -29.43 -14.81
C ASP A 638 10.18 -27.96 -15.03
N ALA A 639 8.92 -27.65 -15.32
CA ALA A 639 8.48 -26.27 -15.52
C ALA A 639 8.58 -25.43 -14.24
N ILE A 640 8.30 -26.01 -13.07
CA ILE A 640 8.46 -25.36 -11.76
C ILE A 640 9.95 -25.17 -11.46
N LYS A 641 10.77 -26.22 -11.59
CA LYS A 641 12.22 -26.18 -11.34
C LYS A 641 12.92 -25.16 -12.24
N ALA A 642 12.59 -25.13 -13.53
CA ALA A 642 13.13 -24.17 -14.48
C ALA A 642 12.71 -22.72 -14.18
N TYR A 643 11.49 -22.50 -13.67
CA TYR A 643 11.01 -21.18 -13.28
C TYR A 643 11.72 -20.67 -12.02
N ILE A 644 11.91 -21.54 -11.03
CA ILE A 644 12.63 -21.21 -9.78
C ILE A 644 14.11 -20.94 -10.07
N LYS A 645 14.77 -21.73 -10.93
CA LYS A 645 16.19 -21.56 -11.27
C LYS A 645 16.49 -20.25 -12.02
N LYS A 646 15.51 -19.65 -12.69
CA LYS A 646 15.65 -18.37 -13.42
C LYS A 646 15.38 -17.12 -12.55
N LYS A 647 15.03 -17.32 -11.27
CA LYS A 647 14.68 -16.28 -10.32
C LYS A 647 15.77 -16.21 -9.25
#